data_AF-A0A2V8QMS1-F1
#
_entry.id   AF-A0A2V8QMS1-F1
#
_cell.length_a   1.000
_cell.length_b   1.000
_cell.length_c   1.000
_cell.angle_alpha   90.00
_cell.angle_beta   90.00
_cell.angle_gamma   90.00
#
_symmetry.space_group_name_H-M   'P 1'
#
loop_
_entity.id
_entity.type
_entity.pdbx_description
1 polymer ?
#
loop_
_entity_poly.entity_id
_entity_poly.type
_entity_poly.pdbx_seq_one_letter_code
_entity_poly.pdbx_strand_id
1 'polypeptide(L)'
;MNAAAQRRGQAPQKSTSKAAGLVDEADKLAADKKYPEAIETYKIATRLDPNYAPAFGGLGDAYFNSGNSEQALAAYKEQVRLAPNDADAQYDLGYFFNAMGRHGEAFAPLVKATALDPSFAEAFYGIGYAYSRGADFEKSIPFFRSAIKAKPDYGDAYYGLGQAYARLGKAELANEQLKKLNTVDAKLARKLEKEIQTALAQASTAQPAQATTPATPTETSTEKPVARVGDTVQAQPRPAGTQETPQQQTANSTTEPASRQLQQLPPTPAQTQPATSSPTTNVASQTDQVTSLPVSAKRWALVIGVDKYQDPQISPLKGSDNDARLIADALVRYAGFPRDQVILLSTDQPTERQPTRVNILRRLSNLSTAVPKDGLLLVSFAGHGMERSGQAFLLPSDAQISDQISFLEETAISMNRVKERIKETGVGQVVVLLDACRNDPGGRADAINPLTNAYTNAFNFDVRNREVQAFATVYATGIGQRAYEYTEKKQGYFSWAVVEGLKGGAANDKGEITLSQLVKYVQDTVPKRIAIDLGSTKQQRPFAMIEGYRADELVVAVTNSVTNAANANTPNVAMVDPAAIELSFWESIKSSTNPDDFKAYLDKYPDGQFAALAKSRAQPARTAAPAGDTNSAEMIYWNTIKD
;
A
#
# COMPACT_ATOMS: atom_id res chain seq x y z
N MET A 1 19.75 -4.18 -25.10
CA MET A 1 20.87 -3.24 -24.82
C MET A 1 20.87 -2.18 -25.93
N ASN A 2 21.24 -0.94 -25.60
CA ASN A 2 21.45 0.20 -26.52
C ASN A 2 20.27 0.64 -27.41
N ALA A 3 19.04 0.62 -26.89
CA ALA A 3 17.93 1.38 -27.50
C ALA A 3 17.99 2.88 -27.13
N ALA A 4 18.14 3.21 -25.83
CA ALA A 4 18.25 4.59 -25.35
C ALA A 4 19.41 5.36 -26.02
N ALA A 5 20.58 4.73 -26.14
CA ALA A 5 21.74 5.27 -26.85
C ALA A 5 21.51 5.57 -28.35
N GLN A 6 20.45 5.04 -28.97
CA GLN A 6 20.09 5.32 -30.37
C GLN A 6 19.01 6.42 -30.50
N ARG A 7 18.24 6.74 -29.45
CA ARG A 7 17.17 7.75 -29.50
C ARG A 7 17.63 9.18 -29.22
N ARG A 8 18.75 9.39 -28.51
CA ARG A 8 19.38 10.71 -28.28
C ARG A 8 19.76 11.49 -29.57
N GLY A 9 19.55 10.91 -30.75
CA GLY A 9 19.77 11.53 -32.06
C GLY A 9 18.63 12.41 -32.61
N GLN A 10 17.43 12.43 -32.02
CA GLN A 10 16.40 13.42 -32.40
C GLN A 10 16.69 14.76 -31.72
N ALA A 11 17.46 15.60 -32.40
CA ALA A 11 18.12 16.76 -31.81
C ALA A 11 17.17 17.79 -31.16
N PRO A 12 17.26 18.00 -29.83
CA PRO A 12 17.09 19.33 -29.26
C PRO A 12 18.18 20.26 -29.83
N GLN A 13 18.07 21.57 -29.63
CA GLN A 13 19.14 22.49 -30.07
C GLN A 13 20.50 22.02 -29.52
N LYS A 14 21.52 21.91 -30.39
CA LYS A 14 22.90 21.65 -29.99
C LYS A 14 23.39 22.80 -29.11
N SER A 15 23.20 22.66 -27.80
CA SER A 15 23.84 23.52 -26.80
C SER A 15 25.34 23.41 -27.00
N THR A 16 25.97 24.50 -27.42
CA THR A 16 27.42 24.60 -27.61
C THR A 16 28.17 24.74 -26.27
N SER A 17 27.54 24.34 -25.16
CA SER A 17 28.14 24.36 -23.84
C SER A 17 29.23 23.27 -23.71
N LYS A 18 30.22 23.55 -22.88
CA LYS A 18 31.27 22.58 -22.55
C LYS A 18 30.72 21.34 -21.83
N ALA A 19 29.56 21.43 -21.18
CA ALA A 19 28.91 20.28 -20.55
C ALA A 19 28.34 19.29 -21.57
N ALA A 20 27.80 19.76 -22.70
CA ALA A 20 27.35 18.89 -23.79
C ALA A 20 28.53 18.11 -24.41
N GLY A 21 29.68 18.75 -24.62
CA GLY A 21 30.89 18.09 -25.11
C GLY A 21 31.44 17.00 -24.15
N LEU A 22 31.29 17.20 -22.84
CA LEU A 22 31.63 16.18 -21.83
C LEU A 22 30.62 15.02 -21.80
N VAL A 23 29.34 15.27 -22.07
CA VAL A 23 28.34 14.20 -22.26
C VAL A 23 28.68 13.37 -23.50
N ASP A 24 28.99 14.01 -24.63
CA ASP A 24 29.45 13.34 -25.86
C ASP A 24 30.72 12.48 -25.63
N GLU A 25 31.57 12.84 -24.67
CA GLU A 25 32.76 12.07 -24.28
C GLU A 25 32.40 10.91 -23.35
N ALA A 26 31.60 11.18 -22.31
CA ALA A 26 31.17 10.20 -21.33
C ALA A 26 30.28 9.09 -21.94
N ASP A 27 29.47 9.41 -22.96
CA ASP A 27 28.70 8.41 -23.73
C ASP A 27 29.60 7.44 -24.49
N LYS A 28 30.73 7.91 -25.04
CA LYS A 28 31.71 7.04 -25.72
C LYS A 28 32.41 6.12 -24.72
N LEU A 29 32.77 6.64 -23.54
CA LEU A 29 33.32 5.85 -22.44
C LEU A 29 32.31 4.81 -21.94
N ALA A 30 31.03 5.17 -21.79
CA ALA A 30 29.97 4.24 -21.39
C ALA A 30 29.70 3.16 -22.46
N ALA A 31 29.76 3.49 -23.76
CA ALA A 31 29.65 2.54 -24.86
C ALA A 31 30.83 1.55 -24.89
N ASP A 32 32.05 2.02 -24.60
CA ASP A 32 33.26 1.22 -24.38
C ASP A 32 33.23 0.41 -23.08
N LYS A 33 32.19 0.56 -22.24
CA LYS A 33 32.03 -0.01 -20.88
C LYS A 33 33.05 0.47 -19.85
N LYS A 34 33.72 1.60 -20.12
CA LYS A 34 34.60 2.34 -19.21
C LYS A 34 33.76 3.16 -18.22
N TYR A 35 32.93 2.46 -17.44
CA TYR A 35 31.95 3.09 -16.57
C TYR A 35 32.56 3.99 -15.47
N PRO A 36 33.69 3.65 -14.81
CA PRO A 36 34.33 4.55 -13.86
C PRO A 36 34.74 5.89 -14.49
N GLU A 37 35.36 5.85 -15.67
CA GLU A 37 35.77 7.04 -16.42
C GLU A 37 34.56 7.84 -16.90
N ALA A 38 33.53 7.17 -17.43
CA ALA A 38 32.28 7.81 -17.82
C ALA A 38 31.60 8.51 -16.64
N ILE A 39 31.55 7.88 -15.46
CA ILE A 39 30.99 8.46 -14.23
C ILE A 39 31.73 9.74 -13.83
N GLU A 40 33.06 9.78 -13.88
CA GLU A 40 33.81 10.99 -13.56
C GLU A 40 33.63 12.09 -14.61
N THR A 41 33.65 11.77 -15.91
CA THR A 41 33.37 12.76 -16.96
C THR A 41 31.95 13.32 -16.85
N TYR A 42 30.94 12.48 -16.56
CA TYR A 42 29.59 12.92 -16.24
C TYR A 42 29.52 13.80 -14.98
N LYS A 43 30.24 13.46 -13.90
CA LYS A 43 30.36 14.32 -12.71
C LYS A 43 31.03 15.66 -13.01
N ILE A 44 31.91 15.75 -14.01
CA ILE A 44 32.46 17.04 -14.47
C ILE A 44 31.37 17.81 -15.23
N ALA A 45 30.62 17.15 -16.12
CA ALA A 45 29.51 17.77 -16.84
C ALA A 45 28.43 18.34 -15.91
N THR A 46 27.97 17.59 -14.90
CA THR A 46 26.95 18.05 -13.93
C THR A 46 27.45 19.12 -12.95
N ARG A 47 28.77 19.21 -12.71
CA ARG A 47 29.37 20.34 -11.97
C ARG A 47 29.53 21.59 -12.84
N LEU A 48 29.69 21.42 -14.16
CA LEU A 48 29.90 22.50 -15.11
C LEU A 48 28.59 23.14 -15.59
N ASP A 49 27.52 22.35 -15.71
CA ASP A 49 26.15 22.83 -15.87
C ASP A 49 25.19 21.98 -14.99
N PRO A 50 24.90 22.44 -13.76
CA PRO A 50 23.99 21.75 -12.84
C PRO A 50 22.53 21.67 -13.32
N ASN A 51 22.15 22.32 -14.43
CA ASN A 51 20.81 22.25 -14.99
C ASN A 51 20.73 21.39 -16.27
N TYR A 52 21.86 20.86 -16.76
CA TYR A 52 21.89 20.06 -17.99
C TYR A 52 21.43 18.61 -17.76
N ALA A 53 20.11 18.40 -17.78
CA ALA A 53 19.47 17.11 -17.54
C ALA A 53 20.11 15.89 -18.25
N PRO A 54 20.57 15.96 -19.53
CA PRO A 54 21.20 14.83 -20.20
C PRO A 54 22.47 14.31 -19.48
N ALA A 55 23.22 15.18 -18.80
CA ALA A 55 24.38 14.75 -18.01
C ALA A 55 23.97 13.92 -16.78
N PHE A 56 22.79 14.16 -16.21
CA PHE A 56 22.24 13.36 -15.11
C PHE A 56 21.65 12.03 -15.60
N GLY A 57 21.02 11.99 -16.78
CA GLY A 57 20.57 10.73 -17.39
C GLY A 57 21.72 9.80 -17.74
N GLY A 58 22.74 10.31 -18.42
CA GLY A 58 23.96 9.56 -18.73
C GLY A 58 24.74 9.11 -17.48
N LEU A 59 24.77 9.95 -16.43
CA LEU A 59 25.32 9.55 -15.12
C LEU A 59 24.50 8.41 -14.49
N GLY A 60 23.17 8.45 -14.62
CA GLY A 60 22.27 7.37 -14.22
C GLY A 60 22.58 6.06 -14.93
N ASP A 61 22.71 6.09 -16.25
CA ASP A 61 23.08 4.92 -17.07
C ASP A 61 24.46 4.36 -16.67
N ALA A 62 25.46 5.21 -16.49
CA ALA A 62 26.82 4.78 -16.14
C ALA A 62 26.89 4.18 -14.72
N TYR A 63 26.15 4.74 -13.76
CA TYR A 63 25.99 4.12 -12.44
C TYR A 63 25.21 2.80 -12.51
N PHE A 64 24.11 2.73 -13.26
CA PHE A 64 23.29 1.53 -13.36
C PHE A 64 24.06 0.35 -13.97
N ASN A 65 24.77 0.57 -15.08
CA ASN A 65 25.56 -0.46 -15.75
C ASN A 65 26.83 -0.87 -14.95
N SER A 66 27.25 -0.08 -13.97
CA SER A 66 28.31 -0.43 -13.00
C SER A 66 27.80 -1.01 -11.67
N GLY A 67 26.49 -1.25 -11.54
CA GLY A 67 25.86 -1.83 -10.35
C GLY A 67 25.62 -0.86 -9.19
N ASN A 68 25.84 0.45 -9.40
CA ASN A 68 25.68 1.51 -8.41
C ASN A 68 24.22 2.00 -8.34
N SER A 69 23.29 1.11 -7.99
CA SER A 69 21.85 1.36 -8.16
C SER A 69 21.27 2.52 -7.33
N GLU A 70 21.83 2.84 -6.15
CA GLU A 70 21.35 4.01 -5.38
C GLU A 70 21.73 5.33 -6.06
N GLN A 71 22.97 5.42 -6.54
CA GLN A 71 23.50 6.58 -7.25
C GLN A 71 22.85 6.75 -8.63
N ALA A 72 22.52 5.64 -9.31
CA ALA A 72 21.74 5.64 -10.54
C ALA A 72 20.35 6.25 -10.32
N LEU A 73 19.59 5.78 -9.32
CA LEU A 73 18.29 6.31 -8.97
C LEU A 73 18.34 7.81 -8.61
N ALA A 74 19.37 8.25 -7.89
CA ALA A 74 19.56 9.66 -7.57
C ALA A 74 19.77 10.51 -8.83
N ALA A 75 20.56 10.03 -9.78
CA ALA A 75 20.83 10.73 -11.04
C ALA A 75 19.59 10.77 -11.97
N TYR A 76 18.87 9.65 -12.14
CA TYR A 76 17.61 9.63 -12.90
C TYR A 76 16.51 10.50 -12.26
N LYS A 77 16.38 10.53 -10.92
CA LYS A 77 15.46 11.46 -10.24
C LYS A 77 15.84 12.92 -10.49
N GLU A 78 17.12 13.25 -10.60
CA GLU A 78 17.58 14.62 -10.86
C GLU A 78 17.41 15.03 -12.34
N GLN A 79 17.65 14.12 -13.28
CA GLN A 79 17.28 14.27 -14.70
C GLN A 79 15.77 14.62 -14.83
N VAL A 80 14.91 13.87 -14.15
CA VAL A 80 13.46 14.13 -14.10
C VAL A 80 13.09 15.41 -13.36
N ARG A 81 13.85 15.82 -12.34
CA ARG A 81 13.64 17.11 -11.65
C ARG A 81 13.94 18.30 -12.56
N LEU A 82 14.98 18.20 -13.38
CA LEU A 82 15.42 19.24 -14.31
C LEU A 82 14.57 19.29 -15.59
N ALA A 83 14.19 18.12 -16.12
CA ALA A 83 13.43 17.98 -17.35
C ALA A 83 12.11 17.19 -17.11
N PRO A 84 11.18 17.72 -16.28
CA PRO A 84 9.98 16.96 -15.87
C PRO A 84 9.04 16.64 -17.03
N ASN A 85 9.10 17.39 -18.13
CA ASN A 85 8.24 17.21 -19.31
C ASN A 85 9.02 16.71 -20.54
N ASP A 86 10.21 16.13 -20.32
CA ASP A 86 10.97 15.40 -21.33
C ASP A 86 10.55 13.91 -21.31
N ALA A 87 10.27 13.34 -22.48
CA ALA A 87 9.75 11.98 -22.59
C ALA A 87 10.83 10.91 -22.33
N ASP A 88 12.07 11.13 -22.78
CA ASP A 88 13.20 10.23 -22.55
C ASP A 88 13.59 10.25 -21.06
N ALA A 89 13.61 11.43 -20.41
CA ALA A 89 13.85 11.52 -18.97
C ALA A 89 12.84 10.73 -18.12
N GLN A 90 11.56 10.78 -18.50
CA GLN A 90 10.51 9.97 -17.86
C GLN A 90 10.68 8.48 -18.20
N TYR A 91 11.07 8.14 -19.43
CA TYR A 91 11.33 6.76 -19.82
C TYR A 91 12.51 6.16 -19.06
N ASP A 92 13.65 6.85 -18.93
CA ASP A 92 14.88 6.37 -18.30
C ASP A 92 14.64 5.95 -16.84
N LEU A 93 13.98 6.80 -16.05
CA LEU A 93 13.59 6.50 -14.67
C LEU A 93 12.63 5.30 -14.59
N GLY A 94 11.67 5.20 -15.51
CA GLY A 94 10.73 4.10 -15.59
C GLY A 94 11.35 2.77 -16.03
N TYR A 95 12.32 2.82 -16.95
CA TYR A 95 13.14 1.71 -17.39
C TYR A 95 14.01 1.20 -16.23
N PHE A 96 14.67 2.10 -15.50
CA PHE A 96 15.45 1.77 -14.31
C PHE A 96 14.60 1.04 -13.25
N PHE A 97 13.41 1.55 -12.90
CA PHE A 97 12.53 0.85 -11.96
C PHE A 97 12.15 -0.55 -12.45
N ASN A 98 11.81 -0.71 -13.73
CA ASN A 98 11.51 -2.02 -14.32
C ASN A 98 12.70 -2.98 -14.28
N ALA A 99 13.92 -2.49 -14.56
CA ALA A 99 15.13 -3.29 -14.55
C ALA A 99 15.56 -3.70 -13.11
N MET A 100 15.27 -2.85 -12.11
CA MET A 100 15.42 -3.15 -10.69
C MET A 100 14.29 -4.03 -10.11
N GLY A 101 13.35 -4.53 -10.93
CA GLY A 101 12.20 -5.33 -10.49
C GLY A 101 11.08 -4.55 -9.79
N ARG A 102 11.21 -3.22 -9.69
CA ARG A 102 10.29 -2.30 -9.01
C ARG A 102 9.13 -1.92 -9.94
N HIS A 103 8.46 -2.93 -10.48
CA HIS A 103 7.50 -2.80 -11.58
C HIS A 103 6.32 -1.85 -11.27
N GLY A 104 5.90 -1.73 -10.00
CA GLY A 104 4.88 -0.77 -9.59
C GLY A 104 5.32 0.70 -9.72
N GLU A 105 6.56 1.01 -9.36
CA GLU A 105 7.12 2.37 -9.44
C GLU A 105 7.45 2.77 -10.89
N ALA A 106 7.60 1.81 -11.79
CA ALA A 106 7.78 2.07 -13.22
C ALA A 106 6.54 2.70 -13.88
N PHE A 107 5.33 2.49 -13.35
CA PHE A 107 4.10 2.92 -14.03
C PHE A 107 3.98 4.44 -14.16
N ALA A 108 4.14 5.21 -13.09
CA ALA A 108 3.97 6.67 -13.13
C ALA A 108 4.92 7.38 -14.15
N PRO A 109 6.25 7.14 -14.12
CA PRO A 109 7.15 7.71 -15.13
C PRO A 109 6.87 7.20 -16.55
N LEU A 110 6.64 5.89 -16.76
CA LEU A 110 6.39 5.37 -18.12
C LEU A 110 5.07 5.86 -18.71
N VAL A 111 4.00 5.96 -17.90
CA VAL A 111 2.73 6.56 -18.33
C VAL A 111 2.94 8.03 -18.71
N LYS A 112 3.73 8.79 -17.93
CA LYS A 112 4.06 10.17 -18.27
C LYS A 112 4.88 10.25 -19.57
N ALA A 113 5.85 9.37 -19.79
CA ALA A 113 6.59 9.27 -21.06
C ALA A 113 5.64 9.05 -22.25
N THR A 114 4.68 8.11 -22.16
CA THR A 114 3.69 7.86 -23.23
C THR A 114 2.65 8.98 -23.41
N ALA A 115 2.49 9.86 -22.42
CA ALA A 115 1.62 11.05 -22.52
C ALA A 115 2.36 12.26 -23.13
N LEU A 116 3.69 12.33 -22.96
CA LEU A 116 4.56 13.34 -23.58
C LEU A 116 4.90 12.98 -25.03
N ASP A 117 5.22 11.71 -25.32
CA ASP A 117 5.35 11.16 -26.66
C ASP A 117 4.42 9.95 -26.87
N PRO A 118 3.24 10.14 -27.50
CA PRO A 118 2.34 9.07 -27.91
C PRO A 118 2.90 8.11 -29.00
N SER A 119 4.13 8.33 -29.48
CA SER A 119 4.87 7.42 -30.38
C SER A 119 6.00 6.66 -29.67
N PHE A 120 6.15 6.78 -28.35
CA PHE A 120 7.24 6.15 -27.60
C PHE A 120 7.01 4.65 -27.38
N ALA A 121 7.33 3.85 -28.39
CA ALA A 121 7.14 2.40 -28.41
C ALA A 121 7.77 1.69 -27.19
N GLU A 122 8.98 2.08 -26.81
CA GLU A 122 9.75 1.53 -25.69
C GLU A 122 9.10 1.84 -24.34
N ALA A 123 8.49 3.03 -24.17
CA ALA A 123 7.72 3.36 -22.97
C ALA A 123 6.43 2.54 -22.88
N PHE A 124 5.68 2.39 -24.00
CA PHE A 124 4.54 1.48 -24.07
C PHE A 124 4.95 0.03 -23.77
N TYR A 125 6.07 -0.45 -24.30
CA TYR A 125 6.62 -1.77 -23.99
C TYR A 125 6.95 -1.90 -22.49
N GLY A 126 7.53 -0.87 -21.87
CA GLY A 126 7.82 -0.84 -20.44
C GLY A 126 6.57 -0.97 -19.56
N ILE A 127 5.45 -0.35 -19.94
CA ILE A 127 4.16 -0.50 -19.21
C ILE A 127 3.62 -1.92 -19.38
N GLY A 128 3.65 -2.46 -20.61
CA GLY A 128 3.26 -3.85 -20.87
C GLY A 128 4.11 -4.85 -20.10
N TYR A 129 5.43 -4.62 -20.05
CA TYR A 129 6.38 -5.41 -19.27
C TYR A 129 6.06 -5.35 -17.78
N ALA A 130 5.85 -4.16 -17.20
CA ALA A 130 5.49 -4.00 -15.79
C ALA A 130 4.23 -4.80 -15.40
N TYR A 131 3.15 -4.71 -16.20
CA TYR A 131 1.95 -5.53 -15.99
C TYR A 131 2.21 -7.04 -16.14
N SER A 132 2.92 -7.45 -17.20
CA SER A 132 3.26 -8.87 -17.43
C SER A 132 4.11 -9.47 -16.29
N ARG A 133 5.00 -8.68 -15.71
CA ARG A 133 5.81 -9.05 -14.53
C ARG A 133 4.99 -9.11 -13.24
N GLY A 134 3.94 -8.29 -13.11
CA GLY A 134 2.91 -8.41 -12.08
C GLY A 134 1.85 -9.50 -12.33
N ALA A 135 2.04 -10.37 -13.34
CA ALA A 135 1.08 -11.37 -13.80
C ALA A 135 -0.28 -10.84 -14.31
N ASP A 136 -0.38 -9.52 -14.51
CA ASP A 136 -1.54 -8.79 -15.03
C ASP A 136 -1.60 -8.90 -16.58
N PHE A 137 -1.59 -10.12 -17.10
CA PHE A 137 -1.41 -10.38 -18.53
C PHE A 137 -2.47 -9.71 -19.42
N GLU A 138 -3.75 -9.69 -19.01
CA GLU A 138 -4.82 -8.91 -19.66
C GLU A 138 -4.46 -7.43 -19.83
N LYS A 139 -3.92 -6.80 -18.77
CA LYS A 139 -3.59 -5.37 -18.78
C LYS A 139 -2.35 -5.09 -19.62
N SER A 140 -1.43 -6.04 -19.76
CA SER A 140 -0.22 -5.88 -20.60
C SER A 140 -0.51 -5.80 -22.10
N ILE A 141 -1.53 -6.52 -22.59
CA ILE A 141 -1.90 -6.65 -24.01
C ILE A 141 -2.07 -5.30 -24.74
N PRO A 142 -2.89 -4.32 -24.26
CA PRO A 142 -3.05 -3.04 -24.95
C PRO A 142 -1.74 -2.26 -25.07
N PHE A 143 -0.87 -2.29 -24.07
CA PHE A 143 0.40 -1.56 -24.12
C PHE A 143 1.41 -2.19 -25.07
N PHE A 144 1.54 -3.53 -25.10
CA PHE A 144 2.34 -4.19 -26.14
C PHE A 144 1.78 -3.94 -27.55
N ARG A 145 0.45 -3.90 -27.72
CA ARG A 145 -0.19 -3.52 -28.99
C ARG A 145 0.12 -2.07 -29.39
N SER A 146 0.14 -1.13 -28.44
CA SER A 146 0.57 0.27 -28.70
C SER A 146 2.05 0.35 -29.06
N ALA A 147 2.92 -0.41 -28.40
CA ALA A 147 4.34 -0.51 -28.75
C ALA A 147 4.55 -1.02 -30.18
N ILE A 148 3.84 -2.08 -30.59
CA ILE A 148 3.84 -2.60 -31.97
C ILE A 148 3.25 -1.58 -32.97
N LYS A 149 2.20 -0.83 -32.60
CA LYS A 149 1.62 0.21 -33.46
C LYS A 149 2.59 1.36 -33.69
N ALA A 150 3.31 1.78 -32.66
CA ALA A 150 4.32 2.83 -32.74
C ALA A 150 5.60 2.37 -33.45
N LYS A 151 5.99 1.10 -33.28
CA LYS A 151 7.16 0.48 -33.90
C LYS A 151 6.83 -0.93 -34.44
N PRO A 152 6.44 -1.06 -35.73
CA PRO A 152 6.00 -2.33 -36.33
C PRO A 152 7.07 -3.43 -36.43
N ASP A 153 8.35 -3.11 -36.23
CA ASP A 153 9.48 -4.04 -36.17
C ASP A 153 9.94 -4.35 -34.73
N TYR A 154 9.13 -4.03 -33.70
CA TYR A 154 9.55 -4.19 -32.30
C TYR A 154 9.41 -5.64 -31.80
N GLY A 155 10.48 -6.42 -32.00
CA GLY A 155 10.56 -7.84 -31.59
C GLY A 155 10.20 -8.10 -30.13
N ASP A 156 10.73 -7.30 -29.18
CA ASP A 156 10.42 -7.47 -27.74
C ASP A 156 8.92 -7.28 -27.45
N ALA A 157 8.23 -6.39 -28.16
CA ALA A 157 6.80 -6.16 -27.96
C ALA A 157 5.93 -7.29 -28.54
N TYR A 158 6.30 -7.86 -29.69
CA TYR A 158 5.68 -9.10 -30.19
C TYR A 158 5.93 -10.28 -29.24
N TYR A 159 7.13 -10.38 -28.68
CA TYR A 159 7.50 -11.39 -27.70
C TYR A 159 6.66 -11.27 -26.42
N GLY A 160 6.59 -10.07 -25.81
CA GLY A 160 5.78 -9.80 -24.62
C GLY A 160 4.28 -10.05 -24.84
N LEU A 161 3.75 -9.64 -26.00
CA LEU A 161 2.35 -9.91 -26.37
C LEU A 161 2.08 -11.41 -26.57
N GLY A 162 3.01 -12.13 -27.21
CA GLY A 162 2.94 -13.59 -27.36
C GLY A 162 2.98 -14.32 -26.02
N GLN A 163 3.87 -13.90 -25.10
CA GLN A 163 3.92 -14.43 -23.73
C GLN A 163 2.61 -14.20 -22.97
N ALA A 164 2.04 -13.00 -23.06
CA ALA A 164 0.77 -12.67 -22.41
C ALA A 164 -0.36 -13.56 -22.93
N TYR A 165 -0.47 -13.77 -24.26
CA TYR A 165 -1.46 -14.68 -24.81
C TYR A 165 -1.22 -16.14 -24.41
N ALA A 166 0.03 -16.62 -24.40
CA ALA A 166 0.36 -17.97 -23.97
C ALA A 166 -0.03 -18.22 -22.50
N ARG A 167 0.27 -17.28 -21.60
CA ARG A 167 -0.11 -17.35 -20.18
C ARG A 167 -1.62 -17.33 -19.93
N LEU A 168 -2.39 -16.81 -20.87
CA LEU A 168 -3.85 -16.74 -20.82
C LEU A 168 -4.53 -17.87 -21.61
N GLY A 169 -3.78 -18.91 -22.01
CA GLY A 169 -4.31 -20.04 -22.80
C GLY A 169 -4.74 -19.68 -24.23
N LYS A 170 -4.50 -18.44 -24.68
CA LYS A 170 -4.93 -17.90 -25.98
C LYS A 170 -3.94 -18.30 -27.07
N ALA A 171 -3.80 -19.62 -27.25
CA ALA A 171 -2.76 -20.27 -28.04
C ALA A 171 -2.68 -19.79 -29.50
N GLU A 172 -3.82 -19.54 -30.15
CA GLU A 172 -3.88 -19.05 -31.53
C GLU A 172 -3.26 -17.66 -31.64
N LEU A 173 -3.68 -16.72 -30.80
CA LEU A 173 -3.16 -15.34 -30.74
C LEU A 173 -1.67 -15.30 -30.36
N ALA A 174 -1.21 -16.24 -29.52
CA ALA A 174 0.22 -16.39 -29.20
C ALA A 174 1.01 -16.87 -30.44
N ASN A 175 0.47 -17.83 -31.20
CA ASN A 175 1.08 -18.32 -32.43
C ASN A 175 1.04 -17.29 -33.59
N GLU A 176 0.06 -16.40 -33.63
CA GLU A 176 0.09 -15.22 -34.51
C GLU A 176 1.29 -14.31 -34.18
N GLN A 177 1.51 -14.02 -32.90
CA GLN A 177 2.66 -13.19 -32.50
C GLN A 177 3.98 -13.91 -32.75
N LEU A 178 4.04 -15.24 -32.56
CA LEU A 178 5.20 -16.06 -32.94
C LEU A 178 5.52 -15.96 -34.44
N LYS A 179 4.52 -16.03 -35.32
CA LYS A 179 4.69 -15.87 -36.77
C LYS A 179 5.24 -14.48 -37.12
N LYS A 180 4.73 -13.42 -36.50
CA LYS A 180 5.24 -12.03 -36.69
C LYS A 180 6.65 -11.85 -36.12
N LEU A 181 6.89 -12.35 -34.92
CA LEU A 181 8.20 -12.31 -34.26
C LEU A 181 9.26 -13.04 -35.10
N ASN A 182 8.94 -14.18 -35.70
CA ASN A 182 9.89 -14.91 -36.53
C ASN A 182 10.32 -14.18 -37.81
N THR A 183 9.58 -13.16 -38.26
CA THR A 183 10.00 -12.26 -39.37
C THR A 183 10.86 -11.08 -38.90
N VAL A 184 11.05 -10.90 -37.58
CA VAL A 184 11.75 -9.77 -36.95
C VAL A 184 12.97 -10.23 -36.15
N ASP A 185 12.78 -11.19 -35.23
CA ASP A 185 13.83 -11.87 -34.48
C ASP A 185 13.51 -13.38 -34.36
N ALA A 186 14.15 -14.18 -35.21
CA ALA A 186 14.03 -15.64 -35.23
C ALA A 186 14.65 -16.33 -33.99
N LYS A 187 15.53 -15.67 -33.22
CA LYS A 187 16.08 -16.20 -31.97
C LYS A 187 15.08 -16.02 -30.83
N LEU A 188 14.43 -14.86 -30.75
CA LEU A 188 13.39 -14.57 -29.77
C LEU A 188 12.10 -15.35 -30.08
N ALA A 189 11.79 -15.58 -31.36
CA ALA A 189 10.72 -16.48 -31.80
C ALA A 189 10.88 -17.91 -31.23
N ARG A 190 12.05 -18.54 -31.41
CA ARG A 190 12.36 -19.88 -30.85
C ARG A 190 12.27 -19.95 -29.33
N LYS A 191 12.37 -18.82 -28.63
CA LYS A 191 12.14 -18.74 -27.17
C LYS A 191 10.65 -18.73 -26.86
N LEU A 192 9.86 -17.88 -27.54
CA LEU A 192 8.41 -17.82 -27.40
C LEU A 192 7.73 -19.15 -27.75
N GLU A 193 8.19 -19.82 -28.81
CA GLU A 193 7.68 -21.14 -29.23
C GLU A 193 7.74 -22.17 -28.08
N LYS A 194 8.87 -22.27 -27.40
CA LYS A 194 9.03 -23.15 -26.22
C LYS A 194 8.14 -22.75 -25.05
N GLU A 195 7.95 -21.45 -24.84
CA GLU A 195 7.09 -20.93 -23.77
C GLU A 195 5.60 -21.18 -24.06
N ILE A 196 5.17 -21.10 -25.34
CA ILE A 196 3.84 -21.50 -25.81
C ILE A 196 3.62 -23.00 -25.59
N GLN A 197 4.54 -23.86 -26.04
CA GLN A 197 4.41 -25.31 -25.90
C GLN A 197 4.37 -25.74 -24.42
N THR A 198 5.14 -25.05 -23.57
CA THR A 198 5.14 -25.28 -22.11
C THR A 198 3.80 -24.91 -21.48
N ALA A 199 3.23 -23.74 -21.84
CA ALA A 199 1.92 -23.31 -21.36
C ALA A 199 0.79 -24.25 -21.83
N LEU A 200 0.86 -24.75 -23.07
CA LEU A 200 -0.07 -25.73 -23.62
C LEU A 200 -0.01 -27.06 -22.85
N ALA A 201 1.18 -27.62 -22.65
CA ALA A 201 1.35 -28.86 -21.89
C ALA A 201 0.81 -28.73 -20.45
N GLN A 202 1.10 -27.60 -19.78
CA GLN A 202 0.57 -27.30 -18.45
C GLN A 202 -0.96 -27.22 -18.43
N ALA A 203 -1.59 -26.56 -19.42
CA ALA A 203 -3.04 -26.50 -19.55
C ALA A 203 -3.69 -27.88 -19.75
N SER A 204 -3.09 -28.75 -20.58
CA SER A 204 -3.54 -30.14 -20.76
C SER A 204 -3.43 -30.98 -19.48
N THR A 205 -2.42 -30.75 -18.64
CA THR A 205 -2.29 -31.43 -17.34
C THR A 205 -3.21 -30.89 -16.23
N ALA A 206 -3.86 -29.73 -16.44
CA ALA A 206 -4.68 -29.07 -15.42
C ALA A 206 -6.18 -29.41 -15.49
N GLN A 207 -6.62 -30.19 -16.49
CA GLN A 207 -8.01 -30.66 -16.58
C GLN A 207 -8.23 -31.84 -15.62
N PRO A 208 -9.30 -31.83 -14.80
CA PRO A 208 -9.67 -33.00 -14.02
C PRO A 208 -9.97 -34.19 -14.92
N ALA A 209 -9.61 -35.40 -14.48
CA ALA A 209 -10.00 -36.63 -15.15
C ALA A 209 -11.54 -36.68 -15.25
N GLN A 210 -12.07 -36.73 -16.47
CA GLN A 210 -13.51 -36.71 -16.69
C GLN A 210 -14.16 -37.96 -16.08
N ALA A 211 -15.20 -37.77 -15.28
CA ALA A 211 -15.98 -38.88 -14.73
C ALA A 211 -16.65 -39.64 -15.88
N THR A 212 -16.29 -40.91 -16.05
CA THR A 212 -16.87 -41.79 -17.07
C THR A 212 -18.32 -42.12 -16.74
N THR A 213 -19.27 -41.42 -17.37
CA THR A 213 -20.69 -41.77 -17.33
C THR A 213 -20.92 -43.14 -17.99
N PRO A 214 -21.67 -44.06 -17.37
CA PRO A 214 -22.05 -45.32 -18.02
C PRO A 214 -22.85 -45.07 -19.30
N ALA A 215 -22.64 -45.90 -20.32
CA ALA A 215 -23.38 -45.82 -21.58
C ALA A 215 -24.75 -46.51 -21.47
N THR A 216 -25.77 -45.89 -22.06
CA THR A 216 -27.09 -46.48 -22.33
C THR A 216 -27.15 -46.81 -23.82
N PRO A 217 -27.66 -48.00 -24.23
CA PRO A 217 -27.37 -48.54 -25.57
C PRO A 217 -28.22 -47.94 -26.69
N THR A 218 -27.66 -48.01 -27.91
CA THR A 218 -28.38 -47.84 -29.19
C THR A 218 -28.30 -49.16 -29.96
N GLU A 219 -29.41 -49.64 -30.50
CA GLU A 219 -29.48 -50.94 -31.17
C GLU A 219 -29.08 -50.87 -32.65
N THR A 220 -28.43 -51.93 -33.15
CA THR A 220 -28.32 -52.35 -34.57
C THR A 220 -27.59 -51.41 -35.56
N SER A 221 -26.96 -51.88 -36.63
CA SER A 221 -26.78 -53.25 -37.20
C SER A 221 -25.45 -53.36 -37.97
N THR A 222 -24.94 -54.60 -38.11
CA THR A 222 -23.94 -55.07 -39.12
C THR A 222 -22.55 -54.37 -39.14
N GLU A 223 -21.40 -55.05 -39.33
CA GLU A 223 -21.16 -56.42 -39.82
C GLU A 223 -19.89 -57.07 -39.19
N LYS A 224 -19.45 -58.23 -39.71
CA LYS A 224 -18.39 -59.15 -39.18
C LYS A 224 -17.12 -59.14 -40.08
N PRO A 225 -16.02 -59.88 -39.76
CA PRO A 225 -15.34 -60.15 -38.48
C PRO A 225 -13.77 -60.10 -38.60
N VAL A 226 -13.02 -60.53 -37.56
CA VAL A 226 -11.89 -61.55 -37.57
C VAL A 226 -10.91 -61.35 -36.38
N ALA A 227 -10.39 -62.47 -35.85
CA ALA A 227 -9.49 -62.60 -34.68
C ALA A 227 -8.04 -62.04 -34.90
N ARG A 228 -7.13 -61.93 -33.91
CA ARG A 228 -6.49 -63.01 -33.10
C ARG A 228 -5.54 -62.38 -32.05
N VAL A 229 -5.73 -62.55 -30.73
CA VAL A 229 -5.14 -63.57 -29.80
C VAL A 229 -3.60 -63.54 -29.63
N GLY A 230 -3.14 -63.35 -28.38
CA GLY A 230 -1.79 -63.60 -27.85
C GLY A 230 -0.88 -62.36 -27.69
N ASP A 231 0.01 -62.25 -26.70
CA ASP A 231 0.17 -63.02 -25.44
C ASP A 231 1.15 -62.31 -24.45
N THR A 232 1.02 -62.57 -23.13
CA THR A 232 2.03 -62.67 -22.01
C THR A 232 3.32 -61.77 -21.95
N VAL A 233 4.01 -61.41 -20.82
CA VAL A 233 3.89 -61.57 -19.33
C VAL A 233 4.97 -60.74 -18.57
N GLN A 234 4.69 -60.29 -17.33
CA GLN A 234 5.62 -59.89 -16.21
C GLN A 234 6.74 -58.81 -16.43
N ALA A 235 7.59 -58.51 -15.42
CA ALA A 235 7.34 -57.67 -14.23
C ALA A 235 8.54 -57.60 -13.23
N GLN A 236 9.18 -56.42 -13.07
CA GLN A 236 10.00 -55.97 -11.90
C GLN A 236 11.25 -56.82 -11.50
N PRO A 237 12.08 -56.49 -10.47
CA PRO A 237 12.20 -55.28 -9.61
C PRO A 237 13.63 -54.64 -9.58
N ARG A 238 13.92 -53.79 -8.56
CA ARG A 238 15.18 -53.04 -8.31
C ARG A 238 16.32 -53.90 -7.69
N PRO A 239 17.56 -53.36 -7.53
CA PRO A 239 18.00 -52.96 -6.17
C PRO A 239 18.74 -51.58 -6.12
N ALA A 240 19.64 -51.34 -5.13
CA ALA A 240 20.18 -50.02 -4.73
C ALA A 240 21.64 -50.05 -4.22
N GLY A 241 22.22 -48.88 -3.91
CA GLY A 241 23.59 -48.65 -3.40
C GLY A 241 24.41 -47.69 -4.30
N THR A 242 25.46 -46.95 -3.87
CA THR A 242 26.10 -46.75 -2.54
C THR A 242 26.81 -45.37 -2.53
N GLN A 243 27.34 -44.90 -1.39
CA GLN A 243 28.14 -43.66 -1.25
C GLN A 243 29.60 -43.83 -1.70
N GLU A 244 30.29 -42.72 -2.03
CA GLU A 244 31.73 -42.54 -1.68
C GLU A 244 32.21 -41.07 -1.79
N THR A 245 33.39 -40.77 -1.23
CA THR A 245 34.09 -39.46 -1.29
C THR A 245 35.58 -39.69 -1.02
N PRO A 246 36.53 -38.98 -1.68
CA PRO A 246 37.60 -38.36 -0.88
C PRO A 246 38.29 -37.09 -1.44
N GLN A 247 38.54 -36.15 -0.50
CA GLN A 247 39.82 -35.44 -0.22
C GLN A 247 40.50 -34.45 -1.21
N GLN A 248 41.44 -33.69 -0.61
CA GLN A 248 42.09 -32.45 -1.06
C GLN A 248 43.54 -32.70 -1.56
N GLN A 249 44.11 -31.71 -2.28
CA GLN A 249 45.54 -31.31 -2.27
C GLN A 249 45.59 -29.83 -2.75
N THR A 250 45.95 -28.82 -1.94
CA THR A 250 47.26 -28.35 -1.43
C THR A 250 48.21 -27.73 -2.47
N ALA A 251 48.47 -26.42 -2.35
CA ALA A 251 49.67 -25.74 -2.85
C ALA A 251 49.98 -24.44 -2.04
N ASN A 252 51.26 -24.09 -1.95
CA ASN A 252 51.88 -22.97 -1.21
C ASN A 252 52.50 -21.98 -2.24
N SER A 253 53.01 -20.75 -1.96
CA SER A 253 53.17 -19.91 -0.75
C SER A 253 53.67 -18.50 -1.16
N THR A 254 53.95 -17.62 -0.17
CA THR A 254 54.91 -16.47 -0.20
C THR A 254 54.56 -15.23 -1.05
N THR A 255 54.95 -13.99 -0.70
CA THR A 255 55.92 -13.48 0.32
C THR A 255 55.44 -12.16 0.97
N GLU A 256 55.90 -11.88 2.19
CA GLU A 256 55.89 -10.55 2.85
C GLU A 256 57.35 -10.05 3.02
N PRO A 257 57.63 -8.79 3.41
CA PRO A 257 57.94 -8.56 4.84
C PRO A 257 57.59 -7.16 5.45
N ALA A 258 57.14 -7.17 6.71
CA ALA A 258 57.68 -6.51 7.93
C ALA A 258 58.44 -5.15 7.84
N SER A 259 58.51 -4.28 8.87
CA SER A 259 58.46 -4.41 10.35
C SER A 259 57.95 -3.07 11.00
N ARG A 260 57.70 -2.88 12.30
CA ARG A 260 58.55 -3.11 13.51
C ARG A 260 57.75 -3.00 14.84
N GLN A 261 58.32 -3.50 15.94
CA GLN A 261 57.77 -3.52 17.32
C GLN A 261 58.64 -2.71 18.32
N LEU A 262 58.17 -2.58 19.59
CA LEU A 262 58.89 -2.62 20.90
C LEU A 262 57.78 -2.70 22.02
N GLN A 263 57.65 -3.72 22.90
CA GLN A 263 58.42 -4.14 24.11
C GLN A 263 58.23 -3.24 25.38
N GLN A 264 58.30 -3.66 26.68
CA GLN A 264 57.92 -4.84 27.52
C GLN A 264 58.49 -4.67 28.98
N LEU A 265 58.12 -5.33 30.13
CA LEU A 265 57.13 -6.38 30.47
C LEU A 265 56.52 -6.34 31.94
N PRO A 266 57.24 -6.53 33.10
CA PRO A 266 56.65 -7.22 34.30
C PRO A 266 56.97 -6.63 35.74
N PRO A 267 56.70 -7.28 36.92
CA PRO A 267 55.41 -7.80 37.45
C PRO A 267 55.16 -7.65 39.02
N THR A 268 53.95 -8.02 39.50
CA THR A 268 53.56 -8.56 40.87
C THR A 268 53.65 -7.69 42.17
N PRO A 269 52.96 -8.05 43.29
CA PRO A 269 51.77 -8.92 43.50
C PRO A 269 50.66 -8.39 44.46
N ALA A 270 49.44 -8.97 44.36
CA ALA A 270 48.38 -9.15 45.40
C ALA A 270 47.89 -7.92 46.24
N GLN A 271 46.61 -7.50 46.18
CA GLN A 271 45.42 -8.14 46.81
C GLN A 271 44.13 -7.30 46.52
N THR A 272 42.85 -7.70 46.73
CA THR A 272 42.15 -9.00 46.93
C THR A 272 40.61 -8.80 46.89
N GLN A 273 39.86 -9.60 46.11
CA GLN A 273 38.38 -9.85 46.18
C GLN A 273 37.40 -8.66 45.86
N PRO A 274 36.08 -8.89 45.62
CA PRO A 274 35.63 -9.36 44.30
C PRO A 274 34.28 -8.77 43.76
N ALA A 275 34.29 -8.17 42.57
CA ALA A 275 33.08 -8.07 41.72
C ALA A 275 33.49 -7.91 40.24
N THR A 276 32.92 -8.71 39.33
CA THR A 276 33.34 -8.71 37.91
C THR A 276 32.49 -7.78 37.05
N SER A 277 33.09 -6.70 36.57
CA SER A 277 32.63 -5.94 35.41
C SER A 277 33.61 -6.12 34.24
N SER A 278 33.10 -6.44 33.05
CA SER A 278 33.85 -6.37 31.79
C SER A 278 33.10 -5.48 30.81
N PRO A 279 33.77 -4.55 30.10
CA PRO A 279 33.11 -3.65 29.17
C PRO A 279 32.85 -4.35 27.83
N THR A 280 31.58 -4.45 27.42
CA THR A 280 31.22 -5.02 26.12
C THR A 280 31.42 -4.00 25.00
N THR A 281 32.15 -4.38 23.96
CA THR A 281 32.41 -3.54 22.77
C THR A 281 31.12 -3.15 22.06
N ASN A 282 31.03 -1.89 21.60
CA ASN A 282 29.90 -1.42 20.79
C ASN A 282 29.80 -2.19 19.46
N VAL A 283 28.85 -3.12 19.38
CA VAL A 283 28.31 -3.64 18.13
C VAL A 283 26.85 -3.24 18.08
N ALA A 284 26.52 -2.22 17.28
CA ALA A 284 25.15 -1.79 17.04
C ALA A 284 24.38 -2.94 16.37
N SER A 285 23.58 -3.65 17.17
CA SER A 285 23.06 -4.96 16.81
C SER A 285 21.60 -4.86 16.40
N GLN A 286 21.32 -5.28 15.17
CA GLN A 286 20.01 -5.68 14.63
C GLN A 286 18.84 -4.71 14.87
N THR A 287 18.45 -3.98 13.83
CA THR A 287 17.13 -3.31 13.78
C THR A 287 16.01 -4.34 13.93
N ASP A 288 15.14 -4.16 14.93
CA ASP A 288 14.03 -5.07 15.21
C ASP A 288 13.16 -5.34 13.98
N GLN A 289 12.92 -6.62 13.71
CA GLN A 289 12.10 -7.05 12.57
C GLN A 289 10.63 -7.03 12.94
N VAL A 290 9.83 -6.20 12.26
CA VAL A 290 8.37 -6.33 12.33
C VAL A 290 7.94 -7.57 11.57
N THR A 291 7.53 -8.59 12.33
CA THR A 291 6.89 -9.83 11.83
C THR A 291 5.58 -10.13 12.56
N SER A 292 5.01 -9.14 13.24
CA SER A 292 3.83 -9.30 14.09
C SER A 292 3.05 -7.99 14.19
N LEU A 293 1.72 -8.09 14.18
CA LEU A 293 0.79 -7.01 14.53
C LEU A 293 1.18 -6.40 15.90
N PRO A 294 1.43 -5.08 16.03
CA PRO A 294 1.82 -4.44 17.29
C PRO A 294 0.89 -4.80 18.44
N VAL A 295 1.38 -4.79 19.69
CA VAL A 295 0.53 -5.08 20.86
C VAL A 295 -0.65 -4.10 20.92
N SER A 296 -1.83 -4.59 21.37
CA SER A 296 -3.12 -3.89 21.24
C SER A 296 -3.07 -2.40 21.66
N ALA A 297 -2.41 -2.08 22.77
CA ALA A 297 -2.25 -0.72 23.29
C ALA A 297 -1.49 0.27 22.37
N LYS A 298 -0.97 -0.17 21.22
CA LYS A 298 -0.30 0.65 20.18
C LYS A 298 -1.11 0.74 18.87
N ARG A 299 -2.39 0.35 18.85
CA ARG A 299 -3.24 0.29 17.65
C ARG A 299 -4.28 1.41 17.66
N TRP A 300 -4.01 2.47 16.90
CA TRP A 300 -4.85 3.66 16.85
C TRP A 300 -5.60 3.77 15.52
N ALA A 301 -6.88 4.16 15.55
CA ALA A 301 -7.66 4.41 14.35
C ALA A 301 -8.35 5.77 14.37
N LEU A 302 -8.42 6.41 13.21
CA LEU A 302 -9.29 7.55 12.93
C LEU A 302 -10.22 7.15 11.78
N VAL A 303 -11.51 6.97 12.09
CA VAL A 303 -12.51 6.45 11.16
C VAL A 303 -13.58 7.52 10.93
N ILE A 304 -13.80 7.91 9.68
CA ILE A 304 -14.56 9.08 9.29
C ILE A 304 -15.65 8.66 8.30
N GLY A 305 -16.90 8.99 8.60
CA GLY A 305 -18.05 8.87 7.69
C GLY A 305 -18.68 10.24 7.46
N VAL A 306 -19.07 10.54 6.22
CA VAL A 306 -19.68 11.85 5.87
C VAL A 306 -20.91 11.67 4.99
N ASP A 307 -22.06 11.37 5.60
CA ASP A 307 -23.33 11.22 4.85
C ASP A 307 -23.99 12.57 4.48
N LYS A 308 -23.83 13.62 5.28
CA LYS A 308 -24.50 14.92 5.08
C LYS A 308 -23.52 16.08 5.10
N TYR A 309 -23.87 17.12 4.35
CA TYR A 309 -23.05 18.30 4.09
C TYR A 309 -23.88 19.57 4.35
N GLN A 310 -23.22 20.64 4.80
CA GLN A 310 -23.86 21.92 5.11
C GLN A 310 -24.14 22.74 3.85
N ASP A 311 -23.27 22.64 2.83
CA ASP A 311 -23.50 23.20 1.52
C ASP A 311 -24.60 22.41 0.77
N PRO A 312 -25.75 23.02 0.44
CA PRO A 312 -26.84 22.34 -0.26
C PRO A 312 -26.51 22.00 -1.72
N GLN A 313 -25.40 22.52 -2.27
CA GLN A 313 -24.89 22.12 -3.58
C GLN A 313 -24.20 20.74 -3.54
N ILE A 314 -23.84 20.21 -2.37
CA ILE A 314 -23.24 18.89 -2.22
C ILE A 314 -24.35 17.85 -2.03
N SER A 315 -24.50 16.91 -2.98
CA SER A 315 -25.49 15.82 -2.85
C SER A 315 -25.22 14.96 -1.61
N PRO A 316 -26.18 14.71 -0.70
CA PRO A 316 -25.94 13.82 0.44
C PRO A 316 -25.70 12.35 0.00
N LEU A 317 -24.93 11.63 0.80
CA LEU A 317 -24.68 10.19 0.66
C LEU A 317 -25.64 9.38 1.54
N LYS A 318 -25.54 8.04 1.46
CA LYS A 318 -26.44 7.10 2.14
C LYS A 318 -25.73 5.81 2.55
N GLY A 319 -24.92 5.89 3.58
CA GLY A 319 -24.22 4.73 4.13
C GLY A 319 -22.87 5.08 4.76
N SER A 320 -22.27 6.21 4.41
CA SER A 320 -20.93 6.58 4.85
C SER A 320 -20.80 6.71 6.38
N ASP A 321 -21.84 7.17 7.09
CA ASP A 321 -21.86 7.17 8.57
C ASP A 321 -21.90 5.74 9.14
N ASN A 322 -22.53 4.80 8.41
CA ASN A 322 -22.67 3.39 8.80
C ASN A 322 -21.43 2.55 8.47
N ASP A 323 -20.82 2.78 7.30
CA ASP A 323 -19.52 2.23 6.89
C ASP A 323 -18.45 2.54 7.94
N ALA A 324 -18.36 3.82 8.35
CA ALA A 324 -17.46 4.26 9.39
C ALA A 324 -17.71 3.54 10.73
N ARG A 325 -18.98 3.36 11.13
CA ARG A 325 -19.33 2.58 12.33
C ARG A 325 -18.94 1.11 12.23
N LEU A 326 -19.23 0.45 11.11
CA LEU A 326 -18.99 -0.99 10.93
C LEU A 326 -17.49 -1.30 10.80
N ILE A 327 -16.71 -0.42 10.16
CA ILE A 327 -15.25 -0.48 10.19
C ILE A 327 -14.72 -0.27 11.62
N ALA A 328 -15.18 0.77 12.34
CA ALA A 328 -14.74 1.02 13.72
C ALA A 328 -15.04 -0.15 14.67
N ASP A 329 -16.25 -0.72 14.62
CA ASP A 329 -16.63 -1.89 15.43
C ASP A 329 -15.84 -3.15 15.04
N ALA A 330 -15.59 -3.39 13.75
CA ALA A 330 -14.76 -4.50 13.28
C ALA A 330 -13.30 -4.38 13.73
N LEU A 331 -12.75 -3.16 13.78
CA LEU A 331 -11.38 -2.93 14.27
C LEU A 331 -11.26 -3.24 15.78
N VAL A 332 -12.27 -2.91 16.58
CA VAL A 332 -12.30 -3.28 18.00
C VAL A 332 -12.49 -4.79 18.18
N ARG A 333 -13.44 -5.42 17.47
CA ARG A 333 -13.79 -6.84 17.68
C ARG A 333 -12.77 -7.83 17.12
N TYR A 334 -12.18 -7.55 15.96
CA TYR A 334 -11.43 -8.54 15.18
C TYR A 334 -9.98 -8.12 14.90
N ALA A 335 -9.73 -6.81 14.73
CA ALA A 335 -8.36 -6.30 14.64
C ALA A 335 -7.73 -5.97 16.01
N GLY A 336 -8.50 -6.07 17.10
CA GLY A 336 -8.03 -5.88 18.47
C GLY A 336 -7.49 -4.47 18.77
N PHE A 337 -8.07 -3.44 18.16
CA PHE A 337 -7.82 -2.05 18.51
C PHE A 337 -8.56 -1.71 19.82
N PRO A 338 -7.93 -1.05 20.81
CA PRO A 338 -8.62 -0.60 22.00
C PRO A 338 -9.74 0.39 21.65
N ARG A 339 -10.92 0.27 22.28
CA ARG A 339 -12.10 1.09 21.94
C ARG A 339 -11.87 2.59 22.16
N ASP A 340 -11.04 2.95 23.12
CA ASP A 340 -10.56 4.30 23.42
C ASP A 340 -9.56 4.86 22.37
N GLN A 341 -8.89 3.97 21.63
CA GLN A 341 -7.94 4.31 20.55
C GLN A 341 -8.58 4.33 19.16
N VAL A 342 -9.88 3.96 19.03
CA VAL A 342 -10.67 4.05 17.78
C VAL A 342 -11.54 5.31 17.79
N ILE A 343 -11.04 6.37 17.16
CA ILE A 343 -11.70 7.67 17.05
C ILE A 343 -12.68 7.64 15.86
N LEU A 344 -13.97 7.46 16.14
CA LEU A 344 -15.04 7.61 15.15
C LEU A 344 -15.47 9.08 15.00
N LEU A 345 -15.61 9.54 13.76
CA LEU A 345 -16.35 10.74 13.38
C LEU A 345 -17.45 10.37 12.37
N SER A 346 -18.71 10.75 12.62
CA SER A 346 -19.83 10.56 11.67
C SER A 346 -20.85 11.69 11.80
N THR A 347 -21.59 12.00 10.73
CA THR A 347 -22.41 13.23 10.66
C THR A 347 -23.63 13.23 11.59
N ASP A 348 -24.02 12.06 12.12
CA ASP A 348 -25.03 11.88 13.16
C ASP A 348 -24.50 11.90 14.61
N GLN A 349 -23.19 12.11 14.84
CA GLN A 349 -22.62 12.28 16.19
C GLN A 349 -22.88 13.69 16.77
N PRO A 350 -22.62 13.89 18.09
CA PRO A 350 -22.47 15.22 18.69
C PRO A 350 -21.38 16.08 18.02
N THR A 351 -21.48 17.40 18.17
CA THR A 351 -20.70 18.41 17.43
C THR A 351 -19.18 18.21 17.49
N GLU A 352 -18.62 17.71 18.59
CA GLU A 352 -17.18 17.44 18.76
C GLU A 352 -16.69 16.11 18.14
N ARG A 353 -17.64 15.32 17.62
CA ARG A 353 -17.44 14.06 16.88
C ARG A 353 -18.04 14.09 15.46
N GLN A 354 -18.64 15.20 15.02
CA GLN A 354 -19.02 15.37 13.60
C GLN A 354 -17.78 15.50 12.70
N PRO A 355 -17.83 15.10 11.43
CA PRO A 355 -16.68 15.08 10.52
C PRO A 355 -16.43 16.47 9.89
N THR A 356 -16.41 17.52 10.72
CA THR A 356 -16.09 18.88 10.29
C THR A 356 -14.59 19.03 10.01
N ARG A 357 -14.21 20.04 9.20
CA ARG A 357 -12.82 20.33 8.84
C ARG A 357 -11.96 20.52 10.08
N VAL A 358 -12.47 21.29 11.04
CA VAL A 358 -11.82 21.54 12.33
C VAL A 358 -11.69 20.25 13.14
N ASN A 359 -12.71 19.40 13.19
CA ASN A 359 -12.64 18.15 13.93
C ASN A 359 -11.64 17.17 13.30
N ILE A 360 -11.71 16.92 11.99
CA ILE A 360 -10.80 15.99 11.31
C ILE A 360 -9.35 16.46 11.44
N LEU A 361 -9.07 17.73 11.13
CA LEU A 361 -7.70 18.29 11.27
C LEU A 361 -7.20 18.26 12.72
N ARG A 362 -8.07 18.49 13.71
CA ARG A 362 -7.74 18.36 15.13
C ARG A 362 -7.42 16.92 15.53
N ARG A 363 -8.22 15.93 15.09
CA ARG A 363 -7.91 14.51 15.37
C ARG A 363 -6.60 14.10 14.70
N LEU A 364 -6.40 14.42 13.43
CA LEU A 364 -5.16 14.17 12.68
C LEU A 364 -3.94 14.80 13.37
N SER A 365 -4.04 16.06 13.83
CA SER A 365 -2.94 16.72 14.56
C SER A 365 -2.60 16.01 15.86
N ASN A 366 -3.60 15.56 16.62
CA ASN A 366 -3.42 14.88 17.90
C ASN A 366 -2.82 13.47 17.76
N LEU A 367 -2.92 12.82 16.59
CA LEU A 367 -2.26 11.51 16.37
C LEU A 367 -0.75 11.60 16.55
N SER A 368 -0.13 12.75 16.25
CA SER A 368 1.32 12.96 16.39
C SER A 368 1.85 12.83 17.83
N THR A 369 1.00 13.00 18.84
CA THR A 369 1.34 12.82 20.25
C THR A 369 0.72 11.56 20.88
N ALA A 370 -0.26 10.95 20.21
CA ALA A 370 -1.02 9.81 20.73
C ALA A 370 -0.50 8.44 20.26
N VAL A 371 -0.05 8.34 18.99
CA VAL A 371 0.33 7.04 18.41
C VAL A 371 1.82 6.77 18.65
N PRO A 372 2.21 5.63 19.26
CA PRO A 372 3.62 5.24 19.38
C PRO A 372 4.28 5.03 18.02
N LYS A 373 5.55 5.39 17.87
CA LYS A 373 6.30 5.24 16.60
C LYS A 373 6.36 3.80 16.09
N ASP A 374 6.37 2.80 16.98
CA ASP A 374 6.33 1.38 16.67
C ASP A 374 4.90 0.77 16.73
N GLY A 375 3.88 1.63 16.71
CA GLY A 375 2.48 1.26 16.64
C GLY A 375 1.93 1.11 15.22
N LEU A 376 0.62 0.88 15.15
CA LEU A 376 -0.16 0.81 13.92
C LEU A 376 -1.20 1.94 13.93
N LEU A 377 -1.18 2.80 12.90
CA LEU A 377 -2.20 3.79 12.63
C LEU A 377 -3.10 3.35 11.48
N LEU A 378 -4.41 3.33 11.68
CA LEU A 378 -5.38 3.17 10.60
C LEU A 378 -6.19 4.45 10.40
N VAL A 379 -6.24 4.98 9.17
CA VAL A 379 -7.10 6.11 8.81
C VAL A 379 -8.14 5.63 7.79
N SER A 380 -9.42 5.77 8.09
CA SER A 380 -10.50 5.37 7.20
C SER A 380 -11.40 6.56 6.91
N PHE A 381 -11.75 6.76 5.64
CA PHE A 381 -12.73 7.78 5.23
C PHE A 381 -13.72 7.18 4.22
N ALA A 382 -15.00 7.36 4.50
CA ALA A 382 -16.12 7.16 3.58
C ALA A 382 -16.86 8.49 3.37
N GLY A 383 -17.02 8.93 2.13
CA GLY A 383 -17.67 10.21 1.83
C GLY A 383 -17.34 10.75 0.43
N HIS A 384 -17.58 12.04 0.20
CA HIS A 384 -17.16 12.69 -1.05
C HIS A 384 -15.67 13.04 -1.04
N GLY A 385 -15.05 12.80 -2.18
CA GLY A 385 -13.84 13.50 -2.59
C GLY A 385 -14.16 14.69 -3.49
N MET A 386 -13.12 15.38 -3.93
CA MET A 386 -13.11 16.20 -5.13
C MET A 386 -11.70 16.18 -5.74
N GLU A 387 -11.58 16.31 -7.05
CA GLU A 387 -10.32 16.68 -7.71
C GLU A 387 -10.52 17.98 -8.51
N ARG A 388 -9.57 18.91 -8.39
CA ARG A 388 -9.52 20.13 -9.19
C ARG A 388 -8.07 20.48 -9.49
N SER A 389 -7.78 20.78 -10.75
CA SER A 389 -6.45 21.20 -11.24
C SER A 389 -5.30 20.26 -10.81
N GLY A 390 -5.57 18.95 -10.69
CA GLY A 390 -4.57 17.97 -10.24
C GLY A 390 -4.41 17.84 -8.72
N GLN A 391 -5.11 18.63 -7.91
CA GLN A 391 -5.16 18.49 -6.46
C GLN A 391 -6.38 17.67 -6.01
N ALA A 392 -6.16 16.75 -5.05
CA ALA A 392 -7.19 15.90 -4.47
C ALA A 392 -7.63 16.40 -3.08
N PHE A 393 -8.93 16.35 -2.80
CA PHE A 393 -9.54 16.79 -1.54
C PHE A 393 -10.49 15.72 -0.97
N LEU A 394 -10.65 15.71 0.36
CA LEU A 394 -11.79 15.11 1.04
C LEU A 394 -12.72 16.22 1.51
N LEU A 395 -14.02 15.99 1.36
CA LEU A 395 -15.04 16.96 1.75
C LEU A 395 -15.53 16.61 3.17
N PRO A 396 -15.18 17.39 4.20
CA PRO A 396 -15.83 17.31 5.50
C PRO A 396 -17.31 17.76 5.43
N SER A 397 -18.08 17.54 6.50
CA SER A 397 -19.50 17.90 6.52
C SER A 397 -19.77 19.42 6.44
N ASP A 398 -18.78 20.26 6.74
CA ASP A 398 -18.80 21.72 6.63
C ASP A 398 -18.09 22.26 5.36
N ALA A 399 -17.74 21.37 4.42
CA ALA A 399 -17.20 21.77 3.12
C ALA A 399 -18.20 22.60 2.30
N GLN A 400 -17.68 23.50 1.48
CA GLN A 400 -18.44 24.28 0.50
C GLN A 400 -17.72 24.20 -0.85
N ILE A 401 -18.45 23.97 -1.94
CA ILE A 401 -17.84 23.76 -3.26
C ILE A 401 -17.68 25.07 -4.04
N SER A 402 -16.57 25.16 -4.76
CA SER A 402 -16.26 26.26 -5.68
C SER A 402 -15.31 25.75 -6.76
N ASP A 403 -15.27 26.43 -7.91
CA ASP A 403 -14.27 26.17 -8.94
C ASP A 403 -12.90 26.79 -8.60
N GLN A 404 -12.81 27.58 -7.51
CA GLN A 404 -11.57 28.18 -7.03
C GLN A 404 -10.82 27.25 -6.06
N ILE A 405 -9.58 26.88 -6.43
CA ILE A 405 -8.70 26.01 -5.63
C ILE A 405 -8.48 26.55 -4.21
N SER A 406 -8.21 27.86 -4.07
CA SER A 406 -7.95 28.48 -2.76
C SER A 406 -9.12 28.33 -1.79
N PHE A 407 -10.36 28.42 -2.28
CA PHE A 407 -11.54 28.22 -1.46
C PHE A 407 -11.71 26.75 -1.04
N LEU A 408 -11.36 25.79 -1.91
CA LEU A 408 -11.33 24.37 -1.55
C LEU A 408 -10.19 24.06 -0.56
N GLU A 409 -9.05 24.75 -0.64
CA GLU A 409 -7.98 24.67 0.36
C GLU A 409 -8.43 25.22 1.72
N GLU A 410 -9.35 26.20 1.76
CA GLU A 410 -9.96 26.78 2.96
C GLU A 410 -11.11 25.94 3.57
N THR A 411 -12.02 25.38 2.75
CA THR A 411 -13.25 24.71 3.22
C THR A 411 -13.19 23.18 3.19
N ALA A 412 -12.36 22.59 2.32
CA ALA A 412 -12.11 21.16 2.26
C ALA A 412 -10.74 20.80 2.86
N ILE A 413 -10.37 19.52 2.81
CA ILE A 413 -9.06 19.05 3.29
C ILE A 413 -8.30 18.48 2.10
N SER A 414 -7.16 19.07 1.72
CA SER A 414 -6.32 18.54 0.64
C SER A 414 -5.56 17.27 1.08
N MET A 415 -5.35 16.33 0.15
CA MET A 415 -4.71 15.06 0.49
C MET A 415 -3.21 15.18 0.77
N ASN A 416 -2.57 16.23 0.26
CA ASN A 416 -1.25 16.63 0.74
C ASN A 416 -1.28 16.95 2.25
N ARG A 417 -2.33 17.62 2.75
CA ARG A 417 -2.44 17.96 4.18
C ARG A 417 -2.73 16.76 5.08
N VAL A 418 -3.54 15.79 4.65
CA VAL A 418 -3.73 14.52 5.37
C VAL A 418 -2.42 13.74 5.44
N LYS A 419 -1.73 13.62 4.30
CA LYS A 419 -0.42 12.99 4.14
C LYS A 419 0.67 13.64 5.00
N GLU A 420 0.70 14.97 5.09
CA GLU A 420 1.56 15.71 6.02
C GLU A 420 1.27 15.32 7.48
N ARG A 421 0.01 15.41 7.93
CA ARG A 421 -0.34 15.06 9.33
C ARG A 421 -0.05 13.61 9.68
N ILE A 422 -0.21 12.68 8.73
CA ILE A 422 0.17 11.28 8.92
C ILE A 422 1.70 11.14 9.00
N LYS A 423 2.47 11.82 8.13
CA LYS A 423 3.95 11.83 8.21
C LYS A 423 4.47 12.44 9.52
N GLU A 424 3.83 13.50 10.03
CA GLU A 424 4.16 14.16 11.30
C GLU A 424 4.06 13.21 12.52
N THR A 425 3.36 12.08 12.42
CA THR A 425 3.31 11.08 13.50
C THR A 425 4.61 10.28 13.68
N GLY A 426 5.41 10.12 12.62
CA GLY A 426 6.58 9.24 12.64
C GLY A 426 6.26 7.76 12.94
N VAL A 427 5.03 7.32 12.69
CA VAL A 427 4.57 5.94 12.90
C VAL A 427 5.07 5.01 11.79
N GLY A 428 5.64 3.88 12.19
CA GLY A 428 6.24 2.90 11.28
C GLY A 428 5.23 2.12 10.44
N GLN A 429 3.98 1.95 10.90
CA GLN A 429 2.95 1.16 10.21
C GLN A 429 1.66 1.98 10.03
N VAL A 430 1.26 2.23 8.78
CA VAL A 430 0.05 2.99 8.46
C VAL A 430 -0.79 2.28 7.40
N VAL A 431 -2.10 2.17 7.66
CA VAL A 431 -3.10 1.70 6.69
C VAL A 431 -4.14 2.79 6.47
N VAL A 432 -4.41 3.13 5.21
CA VAL A 432 -5.46 4.05 4.81
C VAL A 432 -6.54 3.29 4.05
N LEU A 433 -7.80 3.45 4.44
CA LEU A 433 -8.98 2.92 3.75
C LEU A 433 -9.78 4.08 3.17
N LEU A 434 -9.96 4.10 1.85
CA LEU A 434 -10.50 5.26 1.14
C LEU A 434 -11.71 4.90 0.26
N ASP A 435 -12.91 5.08 0.80
CA ASP A 435 -14.17 5.10 0.05
C ASP A 435 -14.58 6.55 -0.27
N ALA A 436 -13.71 7.22 -1.02
CA ALA A 436 -13.94 8.53 -1.60
C ALA A 436 -13.56 8.46 -3.09
N CYS A 437 -14.58 8.47 -3.96
CA CYS A 437 -14.43 8.21 -5.40
C CYS A 437 -15.23 9.18 -6.28
N ARG A 438 -15.62 10.33 -5.72
CA ARG A 438 -16.40 11.37 -6.38
C ARG A 438 -15.49 12.54 -6.74
N ASN A 439 -15.59 13.02 -7.97
CA ASN A 439 -14.90 14.21 -8.49
C ASN A 439 -15.85 15.42 -8.65
N ASP A 440 -17.09 15.18 -9.09
CA ASP A 440 -18.20 16.16 -9.07
C ASP A 440 -19.31 15.75 -8.09
N PRO A 441 -19.32 16.27 -6.84
CA PRO A 441 -20.35 15.97 -5.85
C PRO A 441 -21.64 16.80 -6.03
N GLY A 442 -21.63 17.82 -6.91
CA GLY A 442 -22.79 18.65 -7.24
C GLY A 442 -23.65 18.06 -8.36
N GLY A 443 -23.07 17.20 -9.19
CA GLY A 443 -23.81 16.30 -10.07
C GLY A 443 -24.79 15.40 -9.28
N ARG A 444 -25.84 14.92 -9.95
CA ARG A 444 -26.87 14.06 -9.34
C ARG A 444 -26.25 12.82 -8.69
N ALA A 445 -26.84 12.33 -7.59
CA ALA A 445 -26.31 11.19 -6.83
C ALA A 445 -26.12 9.90 -7.66
N ASP A 446 -26.86 9.71 -8.76
CA ASP A 446 -26.80 8.62 -9.73
C ASP A 446 -25.81 8.84 -10.89
N ALA A 447 -25.26 10.04 -11.06
CA ALA A 447 -24.38 10.41 -12.17
C ALA A 447 -23.10 9.55 -12.27
N ILE A 448 -22.56 9.46 -13.49
CA ILE A 448 -21.25 8.84 -13.75
C ILE A 448 -20.18 9.81 -13.29
N ASN A 449 -19.68 9.56 -12.08
CA ASN A 449 -18.66 10.37 -11.43
C ASN A 449 -17.55 9.43 -10.93
N PRO A 450 -16.51 9.17 -11.74
CA PRO A 450 -15.50 8.15 -11.46
C PRO A 450 -14.24 8.70 -10.79
N LEU A 451 -13.50 7.80 -10.14
CA LEU A 451 -12.18 8.07 -9.56
C LEU A 451 -11.16 8.47 -10.65
N THR A 452 -10.42 9.58 -10.45
CA THR A 452 -9.41 10.09 -11.40
C THR A 452 -7.98 9.71 -11.01
N ASN A 453 -7.07 9.64 -11.99
CA ASN A 453 -5.63 9.45 -11.76
C ASN A 453 -5.05 10.52 -10.81
N ALA A 454 -5.44 11.78 -10.99
CA ALA A 454 -4.96 12.88 -10.15
C ALA A 454 -5.41 12.71 -8.70
N TYR A 455 -6.65 12.25 -8.46
CA TYR A 455 -7.13 11.94 -7.12
C TYR A 455 -6.26 10.88 -6.42
N THR A 456 -5.94 9.79 -7.14
CA THR A 456 -5.13 8.69 -6.60
C THR A 456 -3.65 9.06 -6.42
N ASN A 457 -3.11 9.94 -7.28
CA ASN A 457 -1.69 10.32 -7.22
C ASN A 457 -1.33 11.11 -5.95
N ALA A 458 -2.27 11.85 -5.35
CA ALA A 458 -1.99 12.61 -4.14
C ALA A 458 -1.60 11.74 -2.92
N PHE A 459 -2.08 10.49 -2.90
CA PHE A 459 -1.87 9.51 -1.83
C PHE A 459 -0.61 8.62 -1.99
N ASN A 460 0.23 8.84 -3.00
CA ASN A 460 1.56 8.21 -3.13
C ASN A 460 2.59 8.95 -2.24
N PHE A 461 3.33 8.27 -1.37
CA PHE A 461 4.27 8.91 -0.43
C PHE A 461 5.71 8.82 -0.96
N ASP A 462 6.08 9.68 -1.94
CA ASP A 462 7.43 9.73 -2.56
C ASP A 462 8.55 9.42 -1.56
N VAL A 463 9.25 8.31 -1.85
CA VAL A 463 9.91 7.52 -0.81
C VAL A 463 11.33 8.04 -0.58
N ARG A 464 11.52 8.73 0.55
CA ARG A 464 12.81 8.83 1.26
C ARG A 464 12.74 8.36 2.71
N ASN A 465 11.55 8.09 3.25
CA ASN A 465 11.39 7.60 4.61
C ASN A 465 11.85 6.13 4.71
N ARG A 466 13.14 5.92 5.01
CA ARG A 466 13.66 4.65 5.54
C ARG A 466 13.10 4.32 6.94
N GLU A 467 12.27 5.20 7.51
CA GLU A 467 11.65 5.13 8.84
C GLU A 467 10.22 4.55 8.83
N VAL A 468 9.53 4.53 7.68
CA VAL A 468 8.19 3.93 7.58
C VAL A 468 8.34 2.49 7.09
N GLN A 469 8.03 1.55 7.97
CA GLN A 469 8.15 0.11 7.73
C GLN A 469 7.06 -0.37 6.77
N ALA A 470 5.80 0.05 6.97
CA ALA A 470 4.68 -0.28 6.10
C ALA A 470 3.74 0.90 5.92
N PHE A 471 3.41 1.23 4.67
CA PHE A 471 2.36 2.19 4.32
C PHE A 471 1.45 1.59 3.25
N ALA A 472 0.14 1.76 3.36
CA ALA A 472 -0.77 1.42 2.27
C ALA A 472 -2.02 2.27 2.21
N THR A 473 -2.49 2.52 0.99
CA THR A 473 -3.80 3.13 0.70
C THR A 473 -4.64 2.15 -0.10
N VAL A 474 -5.74 1.67 0.48
CA VAL A 474 -6.71 0.77 -0.17
C VAL A 474 -7.91 1.59 -0.61
N TYR A 475 -8.15 1.64 -1.92
CA TYR A 475 -9.22 2.40 -2.55
C TYR A 475 -10.44 1.53 -2.84
N ALA A 476 -11.63 2.06 -2.63
CA ALA A 476 -12.89 1.34 -2.80
C ALA A 476 -13.23 0.94 -4.25
N THR A 477 -12.67 1.62 -5.24
CA THR A 477 -12.89 1.33 -6.67
C THR A 477 -11.66 1.71 -7.50
N GLY A 478 -11.63 1.27 -8.76
CA GLY A 478 -10.55 1.57 -9.69
C GLY A 478 -10.71 2.92 -10.36
N ILE A 479 -9.63 3.45 -10.93
CA ILE A 479 -9.67 4.61 -11.81
C ILE A 479 -10.68 4.35 -12.95
N GLY A 480 -11.51 5.36 -13.26
CA GLY A 480 -12.58 5.25 -14.26
C GLY A 480 -13.82 4.47 -13.79
N GLN A 481 -13.84 3.97 -12.55
CA GLN A 481 -14.96 3.25 -11.95
C GLN A 481 -15.58 4.04 -10.78
N ARG A 482 -16.68 3.51 -10.23
CA ARG A 482 -17.47 4.10 -9.15
C ARG A 482 -17.56 3.12 -7.96
N ALA A 483 -17.73 3.65 -6.75
CA ALA A 483 -18.13 2.87 -5.58
C ALA A 483 -19.67 2.82 -5.46
N TYR A 484 -20.20 1.67 -5.04
CA TYR A 484 -21.64 1.42 -4.93
C TYR A 484 -22.06 1.05 -3.50
N GLU A 485 -23.31 1.38 -3.18
CA GLU A 485 -23.97 0.99 -1.93
C GLU A 485 -24.54 -0.43 -2.03
N TYR A 486 -24.29 -1.25 -1.02
CA TYR A 486 -24.96 -2.55 -0.84
C TYR A 486 -26.25 -2.36 -0.03
N THR A 487 -27.32 -1.98 -0.73
CA THR A 487 -28.62 -1.57 -0.17
C THR A 487 -29.18 -2.49 0.94
N GLU A 488 -29.06 -3.82 0.77
CA GLU A 488 -29.54 -4.79 1.77
C GLU A 488 -28.81 -4.69 3.11
N LYS A 489 -27.51 -4.37 3.07
CA LYS A 489 -26.63 -4.26 4.24
C LYS A 489 -26.52 -2.82 4.76
N LYS A 490 -27.03 -1.84 4.01
CA LYS A 490 -26.99 -0.40 4.32
C LYS A 490 -25.56 0.14 4.49
N GLN A 491 -24.62 -0.37 3.68
CA GLN A 491 -23.20 0.00 3.69
C GLN A 491 -22.60 -0.15 2.28
N GLY A 492 -21.45 0.47 2.01
CA GLY A 492 -20.70 0.29 0.77
C GLY A 492 -20.24 -1.16 0.56
N TYR A 493 -20.18 -1.64 -0.70
CA TYR A 493 -19.66 -2.99 -0.99
C TYR A 493 -18.20 -3.17 -0.56
N PHE A 494 -17.39 -2.10 -0.62
CA PHE A 494 -16.00 -2.09 -0.16
C PHE A 494 -15.92 -2.25 1.35
N SER A 495 -16.60 -1.37 2.10
CA SER A 495 -16.66 -1.42 3.57
C SER A 495 -17.19 -2.76 4.08
N TRP A 496 -18.22 -3.32 3.43
CA TRP A 496 -18.68 -4.68 3.70
C TRP A 496 -17.57 -5.72 3.54
N ALA A 497 -16.86 -5.73 2.41
CA ALA A 497 -15.79 -6.70 2.15
C ALA A 497 -14.57 -6.51 3.09
N VAL A 498 -14.27 -5.28 3.51
CA VAL A 498 -13.26 -5.02 4.55
C VAL A 498 -13.70 -5.65 5.88
N VAL A 499 -14.96 -5.45 6.29
CA VAL A 499 -15.51 -5.98 7.54
C VAL A 499 -15.56 -7.52 7.54
N GLU A 500 -16.02 -8.16 6.46
CA GLU A 500 -16.00 -9.63 6.36
C GLU A 500 -14.57 -10.19 6.24
N GLY A 501 -13.66 -9.46 5.61
CA GLY A 501 -12.23 -9.80 5.59
C GLY A 501 -11.65 -9.82 7.01
N LEU A 502 -11.83 -8.73 7.76
CA LEU A 502 -11.38 -8.58 9.16
C LEU A 502 -12.00 -9.61 10.11
N LYS A 503 -13.27 -10.00 9.92
CA LYS A 503 -13.93 -11.07 10.68
C LYS A 503 -13.27 -12.45 10.55
N GLY A 504 -12.48 -12.67 9.48
CA GLY A 504 -11.86 -13.95 9.18
C GLY A 504 -11.96 -14.39 7.73
N GLY A 505 -12.73 -13.70 6.88
CA GLY A 505 -12.81 -14.03 5.45
C GLY A 505 -11.46 -13.93 4.72
N ALA A 506 -10.54 -13.12 5.26
CA ALA A 506 -9.17 -12.93 4.77
C ALA A 506 -8.10 -13.69 5.59
N ALA A 507 -8.48 -14.58 6.52
CA ALA A 507 -7.53 -15.23 7.42
C ALA A 507 -6.74 -16.37 6.75
N ASN A 508 -5.50 -16.56 7.22
CA ASN A 508 -4.64 -17.69 6.87
C ASN A 508 -4.90 -18.93 7.76
N ASP A 509 -4.18 -20.02 7.51
CA ASP A 509 -4.32 -21.28 8.24
C ASP A 509 -3.99 -21.20 9.76
N LYS A 510 -3.38 -20.10 10.21
CA LYS A 510 -3.11 -19.80 11.63
C LYS A 510 -4.13 -18.82 12.24
N GLY A 511 -5.08 -18.31 11.46
CA GLY A 511 -6.02 -17.25 11.85
C GLY A 511 -5.49 -15.82 11.69
N GLU A 512 -4.24 -15.62 11.25
CA GLU A 512 -3.68 -14.28 11.00
C GLU A 512 -4.26 -13.69 9.71
N ILE A 513 -4.51 -12.38 9.67
CA ILE A 513 -4.91 -11.64 8.47
C ILE A 513 -3.83 -10.61 8.17
N THR A 514 -3.06 -10.80 7.10
CA THR A 514 -2.14 -9.75 6.62
C THR A 514 -2.86 -8.71 5.77
N LEU A 515 -2.25 -7.53 5.62
CA LEU A 515 -2.69 -6.48 4.70
C LEU A 515 -2.81 -7.03 3.28
N SER A 516 -1.83 -7.81 2.80
CA SER A 516 -1.88 -8.45 1.48
C SER A 516 -3.10 -9.37 1.33
N GLN A 517 -3.42 -10.14 2.37
CA GLN A 517 -4.59 -11.03 2.39
C GLN A 517 -5.91 -10.26 2.45
N LEU A 518 -6.01 -9.20 3.25
CA LEU A 518 -7.19 -8.33 3.31
C LEU A 518 -7.41 -7.61 1.98
N VAL A 519 -6.36 -7.03 1.40
CA VAL A 519 -6.39 -6.40 0.08
C VAL A 519 -6.82 -7.40 -0.99
N LYS A 520 -6.23 -8.60 -1.02
CA LYS A 520 -6.64 -9.65 -1.95
C LYS A 520 -8.11 -10.05 -1.75
N TYR A 521 -8.55 -10.30 -0.52
CA TYR A 521 -9.93 -10.67 -0.21
C TYR A 521 -10.92 -9.62 -0.72
N VAL A 522 -10.63 -8.33 -0.51
CA VAL A 522 -11.47 -7.22 -0.98
C VAL A 522 -11.46 -7.09 -2.51
N GLN A 523 -10.29 -7.24 -3.14
CA GLN A 523 -10.13 -7.28 -4.62
C GLN A 523 -10.86 -8.47 -5.27
N ASP A 524 -10.88 -9.63 -4.61
CA ASP A 524 -11.60 -10.82 -5.06
C ASP A 524 -13.11 -10.73 -4.82
N THR A 525 -13.54 -10.20 -3.68
CA THR A 525 -14.92 -10.30 -3.19
C THR A 525 -15.84 -9.23 -3.77
N VAL A 526 -15.39 -7.97 -3.82
CA VAL A 526 -16.23 -6.86 -4.28
C VAL A 526 -16.66 -7.03 -5.75
N PRO A 527 -15.78 -7.33 -6.72
CA PRO A 527 -16.21 -7.48 -8.12
C PRO A 527 -17.17 -8.65 -8.34
N LYS A 528 -17.00 -9.74 -7.58
CA LYS A 528 -17.89 -10.91 -7.63
C LYS A 528 -19.27 -10.57 -7.09
N ARG A 529 -19.36 -9.89 -5.94
CA ARG A 529 -20.64 -9.45 -5.35
C ARG A 529 -21.36 -8.43 -6.24
N ILE A 530 -20.63 -7.46 -6.80
CA ILE A 530 -21.16 -6.46 -7.74
C ILE A 530 -21.74 -7.12 -8.99
N ALA A 531 -21.05 -8.12 -9.57
CA ALA A 531 -21.52 -8.83 -10.74
C ALA A 531 -22.79 -9.67 -10.48
N ILE A 532 -22.98 -10.15 -9.24
CA ILE A 532 -24.19 -10.88 -8.80
C ILE A 532 -25.35 -9.91 -8.56
N ASP A 533 -25.14 -8.86 -7.76
CA ASP A 533 -26.24 -7.99 -7.28
C ASP A 533 -26.65 -6.90 -8.28
N LEU A 534 -25.69 -6.36 -9.04
CA LEU A 534 -25.89 -5.23 -9.95
C LEU A 534 -25.71 -5.60 -11.44
N GLY A 535 -25.34 -6.86 -11.72
CA GLY A 535 -25.10 -7.39 -13.05
C GLY A 535 -23.76 -6.96 -13.68
N SER A 536 -23.38 -7.66 -14.74
CA SER A 536 -22.06 -7.55 -15.41
C SER A 536 -21.74 -6.20 -16.05
N THR A 537 -22.70 -5.27 -16.12
CA THR A 537 -22.51 -3.91 -16.65
C THR A 537 -22.00 -2.91 -15.61
N LYS A 538 -22.11 -3.22 -14.30
CA LYS A 538 -21.51 -2.42 -13.24
C LYS A 538 -20.14 -2.98 -12.87
N GLN A 539 -19.19 -2.10 -12.57
CA GLN A 539 -17.83 -2.49 -12.22
C GLN A 539 -17.33 -1.62 -11.06
N GLN A 540 -16.99 -2.29 -9.96
CA GLN A 540 -16.21 -1.74 -8.86
C GLN A 540 -15.12 -2.77 -8.55
N ARG A 541 -13.87 -2.39 -8.82
CA ARG A 541 -12.67 -3.17 -8.50
C ARG A 541 -11.80 -2.36 -7.55
N PRO A 542 -11.87 -2.63 -6.24
CA PRO A 542 -10.93 -2.05 -5.29
C PRO A 542 -9.48 -2.28 -5.73
N PHE A 543 -8.55 -1.43 -5.30
CA PHE A 543 -7.13 -1.65 -5.49
C PHE A 543 -6.34 -1.06 -4.32
N ALA A 544 -5.05 -1.39 -4.20
CA ALA A 544 -4.19 -0.82 -3.18
C ALA A 544 -2.91 -0.25 -3.80
N MET A 545 -2.44 0.86 -3.23
CA MET A 545 -1.04 1.28 -3.28
C MET A 545 -0.39 0.79 -1.99
N ILE A 546 0.73 0.07 -2.08
CA ILE A 546 1.46 -0.48 -0.94
C ILE A 546 2.92 -0.03 -1.08
N GLU A 547 3.46 0.59 -0.04
CA GLU A 547 4.75 1.28 0.00
C GLU A 547 5.47 0.88 1.32
N GLY A 548 6.81 0.91 1.34
CA GLY A 548 7.62 0.44 2.49
C GLY A 548 8.18 -0.98 2.32
N TYR A 549 8.67 -1.56 3.40
CA TYR A 549 9.41 -2.83 3.44
C TYR A 549 8.61 -3.93 4.16
N ARG A 550 8.28 -5.01 3.44
CA ARG A 550 7.44 -6.14 3.92
C ARG A 550 6.03 -5.71 4.37
N ALA A 551 5.50 -4.64 3.78
CA ALA A 551 4.14 -4.16 4.05
C ALA A 551 3.05 -5.18 3.69
N ASP A 552 3.34 -6.12 2.78
CA ASP A 552 2.49 -7.27 2.45
C ASP A 552 2.38 -8.31 3.60
N GLU A 553 3.40 -8.37 4.46
CA GLU A 553 3.45 -9.21 5.67
C GLU A 553 2.92 -8.49 6.94
N LEU A 554 2.48 -7.23 6.83
CA LEU A 554 1.83 -6.50 7.93
C LEU A 554 0.57 -7.24 8.36
N VAL A 555 0.60 -7.95 9.49
CA VAL A 555 -0.60 -8.51 10.12
C VAL A 555 -1.47 -7.35 10.61
N VAL A 556 -2.73 -7.30 10.19
CA VAL A 556 -3.71 -6.25 10.55
C VAL A 556 -4.79 -6.75 11.49
N ALA A 557 -5.05 -8.06 11.53
CA ALA A 557 -6.00 -8.70 12.45
C ALA A 557 -5.61 -10.16 12.73
N VAL A 558 -6.15 -10.76 13.79
CA VAL A 558 -5.96 -12.18 14.13
C VAL A 558 -7.27 -12.75 14.66
N THR A 559 -7.75 -13.84 14.09
CA THR A 559 -8.98 -14.51 14.51
C THR A 559 -8.72 -15.47 15.67
N ASN A 560 -9.29 -15.16 16.84
CA ASN A 560 -9.16 -16.00 18.03
C ASN A 560 -10.08 -17.23 17.95
N SER A 561 -9.56 -18.35 17.45
CA SER A 561 -10.24 -19.65 17.30
C SER A 561 -10.77 -20.30 18.60
N VAL A 562 -10.69 -19.62 19.75
CA VAL A 562 -11.01 -20.17 21.08
C VAL A 562 -12.08 -19.33 21.83
N THR A 563 -12.36 -18.08 21.45
CA THR A 563 -13.28 -17.20 22.20
C THR A 563 -14.62 -16.91 21.51
N ASN A 564 -14.81 -17.34 20.26
CA ASN A 564 -16.01 -17.00 19.48
C ASN A 564 -17.31 -17.67 19.97
N ALA A 565 -17.26 -18.70 20.83
CA ALA A 565 -18.46 -19.31 21.40
C ALA A 565 -19.20 -18.42 22.42
N ALA A 566 -18.49 -17.57 23.18
CA ALA A 566 -19.10 -16.76 24.24
C ALA A 566 -19.75 -15.46 23.71
N ASN A 567 -19.15 -14.85 22.68
CA ASN A 567 -19.57 -13.53 22.17
C ASN A 567 -20.47 -13.59 20.92
N ALA A 568 -20.71 -14.77 20.34
CA ALA A 568 -21.55 -14.92 19.15
C ALA A 568 -23.07 -14.84 19.42
N ASN A 569 -23.49 -14.86 20.69
CA ASN A 569 -24.90 -15.01 21.07
C ASN A 569 -25.53 -13.75 21.70
N THR A 570 -24.96 -12.57 21.44
CA THR A 570 -25.57 -11.28 21.80
C THR A 570 -26.54 -10.86 20.69
N PRO A 571 -27.84 -10.67 20.95
CA PRO A 571 -28.79 -10.22 19.93
C PRO A 571 -28.44 -8.83 19.37
N ASN A 572 -29.00 -8.51 18.20
CA ASN A 572 -28.83 -7.22 17.51
C ASN A 572 -29.61 -6.08 18.21
N VAL A 573 -29.22 -5.78 19.46
CA VAL A 573 -29.70 -4.63 20.24
C VAL A 573 -29.01 -3.37 19.71
N ALA A 574 -29.78 -2.29 19.53
CA ALA A 574 -29.23 -1.01 19.10
C ALA A 574 -28.09 -0.57 20.05
N MET A 575 -26.93 -0.22 19.49
CA MET A 575 -25.75 0.15 20.27
C MET A 575 -25.95 1.50 20.95
N VAL A 576 -26.52 1.48 22.15
CA VAL A 576 -26.44 2.60 23.08
C VAL A 576 -25.13 2.42 23.86
N ASP A 577 -24.14 3.26 23.57
CA ASP A 577 -22.82 3.24 24.22
C ASP A 577 -22.98 3.35 25.74
N PRO A 578 -22.54 2.36 26.55
CA PRO A 578 -22.70 2.41 28.00
C PRO A 578 -22.10 3.66 28.64
N ALA A 579 -20.98 4.17 28.12
CA ALA A 579 -20.37 5.41 28.60
C ALA A 579 -21.21 6.63 28.22
N ALA A 580 -21.98 6.59 27.12
CA ALA A 580 -22.95 7.62 26.77
C ALA A 580 -24.25 7.51 27.59
N ILE A 581 -24.68 6.33 28.04
CA ILE A 581 -25.80 6.18 29.00
C ILE A 581 -25.37 6.70 30.39
N GLU A 582 -24.13 6.42 30.79
CA GLU A 582 -23.56 6.96 32.02
C GLU A 582 -23.42 8.49 31.94
N LEU A 583 -22.81 9.00 30.88
CA LEU A 583 -22.63 10.44 30.64
C LEU A 583 -23.97 11.18 30.54
N SER A 584 -24.96 10.65 29.82
CA SER A 584 -26.28 11.32 29.71
C SER A 584 -27.07 11.31 31.02
N PHE A 585 -26.91 10.28 31.86
CA PHE A 585 -27.44 10.28 33.22
C PHE A 585 -26.66 11.24 34.14
N TRP A 586 -25.33 11.33 33.99
CA TRP A 586 -24.51 12.29 34.73
C TRP A 586 -24.86 13.74 34.35
N GLU A 587 -25.00 14.02 33.05
CA GLU A 587 -25.36 15.33 32.51
C GLU A 587 -26.72 15.83 33.01
N SER A 588 -27.67 14.94 33.29
CA SER A 588 -28.98 15.32 33.85
C SER A 588 -28.97 15.59 35.35
N ILE A 589 -27.99 15.06 36.11
CA ILE A 589 -27.91 15.25 37.57
C ILE A 589 -26.76 16.15 38.05
N LYS A 590 -25.74 16.45 37.23
CA LYS A 590 -24.51 17.16 37.66
C LYS A 590 -24.74 18.53 38.31
N SER A 591 -25.85 19.19 37.96
CA SER A 591 -26.31 20.48 38.47
C SER A 591 -27.32 20.36 39.62
N SER A 592 -27.76 19.14 39.97
CA SER A 592 -28.68 18.92 41.09
C SER A 592 -28.02 19.26 42.43
N THR A 593 -28.86 19.71 43.35
CA THR A 593 -28.53 19.95 44.76
C THR A 593 -29.06 18.86 45.68
N ASN A 594 -29.81 17.87 45.16
CA ASN A 594 -30.32 16.75 45.93
C ASN A 594 -29.26 15.63 46.05
N PRO A 595 -28.80 15.25 47.27
CA PRO A 595 -27.83 14.18 47.44
C PRO A 595 -28.32 12.81 46.97
N ASP A 596 -29.63 12.57 46.95
CA ASP A 596 -30.20 11.27 46.59
C ASP A 596 -30.12 10.98 45.08
N ASP A 597 -30.09 12.00 44.22
CA ASP A 597 -29.86 11.84 42.77
C ASP A 597 -28.47 11.25 42.49
N PHE A 598 -27.47 11.67 43.29
CA PHE A 598 -26.10 11.16 43.21
C PHE A 598 -25.96 9.76 43.83
N LYS A 599 -26.83 9.37 44.77
CA LYS A 599 -26.93 7.97 45.24
C LYS A 599 -27.52 7.08 44.15
N ALA A 600 -28.62 7.51 43.52
CA ALA A 600 -29.24 6.77 42.41
C ALA A 600 -28.29 6.59 41.20
N TYR A 601 -27.39 7.54 40.95
CA TYR A 601 -26.28 7.33 40.01
C TYR A 601 -25.31 6.25 40.49
N LEU A 602 -24.91 6.25 41.78
CA LEU A 602 -23.95 5.29 42.34
C LEU A 602 -24.51 3.86 42.44
N ASP A 603 -25.79 3.71 42.74
CA ASP A 603 -26.48 2.41 42.75
C ASP A 603 -26.52 1.77 41.35
N LYS A 604 -26.45 2.61 40.30
CA LYS A 604 -26.48 2.20 38.88
C LYS A 604 -25.08 2.09 38.26
N TYR A 605 -24.13 2.91 38.70
CA TYR A 605 -22.76 3.01 38.17
C TYR A 605 -21.73 3.10 39.33
N PRO A 606 -21.59 2.05 40.16
CA PRO A 606 -20.77 2.10 41.39
C PRO A 606 -19.29 2.39 41.15
N ASP A 607 -18.79 1.94 39.99
CA ASP A 607 -17.42 2.10 39.49
C ASP A 607 -17.35 2.98 38.21
N GLY A 608 -18.41 3.77 37.95
CA GLY A 608 -18.49 4.66 36.79
C GLY A 608 -17.45 5.78 36.78
N GLN A 609 -17.24 6.38 35.61
CA GLN A 609 -16.31 7.49 35.37
C GLN A 609 -16.53 8.67 36.34
N PHE A 610 -17.78 8.96 36.72
CA PHE A 610 -18.13 10.03 37.66
C PHE A 610 -18.36 9.56 39.10
N ALA A 611 -18.14 8.27 39.43
CA ALA A 611 -18.44 7.72 40.75
C ALA A 611 -17.67 8.42 41.89
N ALA A 612 -16.44 8.88 41.67
CA ALA A 612 -15.69 9.67 42.65
C ALA A 612 -16.35 11.05 42.94
N LEU A 613 -16.94 11.67 41.92
CA LEU A 613 -17.61 12.98 42.01
C LEU A 613 -19.05 12.85 42.54
N ALA A 614 -19.74 11.76 42.19
CA ALA A 614 -21.01 11.40 42.82
C ALA A 614 -20.83 11.09 44.32
N LYS A 615 -19.77 10.37 44.71
CA LYS A 615 -19.45 10.06 46.13
C LYS A 615 -19.17 11.31 46.99
N SER A 616 -18.79 12.44 46.39
CA SER A 616 -18.67 13.72 47.12
C SER A 616 -19.98 14.54 47.16
N ARG A 617 -20.83 14.44 46.12
CA ARG A 617 -22.14 15.11 46.07
C ARG A 617 -23.28 14.38 46.79
N ALA A 618 -23.16 13.06 46.99
CA ALA A 618 -24.11 12.24 47.74
C ALA A 618 -24.04 12.42 49.27
N GLN A 619 -23.05 13.17 49.78
CA GLN A 619 -22.91 13.48 51.20
C GLN A 619 -23.72 14.73 51.56
N PRO A 620 -24.49 14.73 52.68
CA PRO A 620 -25.16 15.93 53.15
C PRO A 620 -24.12 17.01 53.52
N ALA A 621 -24.41 18.26 53.18
CA ALA A 621 -23.53 19.38 53.50
C ALA A 621 -23.26 19.44 55.01
N ARG A 622 -21.99 19.50 55.41
CA ARG A 622 -21.61 19.69 56.82
C ARG A 622 -22.22 20.99 57.32
N THR A 623 -23.02 20.90 58.38
CA THR A 623 -23.57 22.06 59.07
C THR A 623 -22.45 22.93 59.61
N ALA A 624 -22.52 24.24 59.37
CA ALA A 624 -21.48 25.17 59.80
C ALA A 624 -21.51 25.35 61.32
N ALA A 625 -20.35 25.19 61.97
CA ALA A 625 -20.11 25.76 63.29
C ALA A 625 -19.86 27.28 63.16
N PRO A 626 -20.25 28.11 64.14
CA PRO A 626 -20.31 29.56 63.96
C PRO A 626 -18.97 30.29 64.14
N ALA A 627 -18.81 31.36 63.35
CA ALA A 627 -18.02 32.58 63.57
C ALA A 627 -16.69 32.49 64.36
N GLY A 628 -15.57 32.66 63.64
CA GLY A 628 -14.25 32.94 64.22
C GLY A 628 -13.25 33.43 63.17
N ASP A 629 -13.05 34.75 63.14
CA ASP A 629 -12.05 35.55 62.40
C ASP A 629 -11.87 35.42 60.88
N THR A 630 -11.55 36.55 60.26
CA THR A 630 -11.31 36.75 58.82
C THR A 630 -9.81 36.72 58.48
N ASN A 631 -9.49 36.85 57.18
CA ASN A 631 -8.14 36.96 56.60
C ASN A 631 -7.24 35.70 56.66
N SER A 632 -7.37 34.87 55.62
CA SER A 632 -6.25 34.06 55.10
C SER A 632 -6.47 33.60 53.65
N ALA A 633 -7.71 33.28 53.26
CA ALA A 633 -8.01 32.70 51.94
C ALA A 633 -7.73 33.62 50.72
N GLU A 634 -7.92 34.94 50.83
CA GLU A 634 -7.69 35.86 49.70
C GLU A 634 -6.21 35.93 49.25
N MET A 635 -5.25 35.60 50.13
CA MET A 635 -3.83 35.61 49.77
C MET A 635 -3.38 34.44 48.88
N ILE A 636 -4.18 33.38 48.73
CA ILE A 636 -3.79 32.23 47.90
C ILE A 636 -4.28 32.39 46.46
N TYR A 637 -5.43 33.05 46.24
CA TYR A 637 -5.96 33.29 44.89
C TYR A 637 -5.22 34.40 44.13
N TRP A 638 -4.53 35.30 44.86
CA TRP A 638 -3.74 36.41 44.30
C TRP A 638 -2.22 36.18 44.27
N ASN A 639 -1.75 34.98 44.64
CA ASN A 639 -0.42 34.48 44.21
C ASN A 639 -0.52 33.77 42.85
N THR A 640 -1.36 34.34 42.00
CA THR A 640 -1.40 34.17 40.55
C THR A 640 -0.03 34.45 39.92
N ILE A 641 0.30 33.67 38.89
CA ILE A 641 0.85 34.17 37.62
C ILE A 641 2.03 35.16 37.80
N LYS A 642 3.15 34.64 38.31
CA LYS A 642 4.45 35.36 38.26
C LYS A 642 5.69 34.46 38.11
N ASP A 643 5.51 33.15 38.10
CA ASP A 643 6.46 32.11 37.68
C ASP A 643 5.74 31.19 36.68
#